data_AF-A0AAP0MWJ3-F1
#
_entry.id   AF-A0AAP0MWJ3-F1
#
_cell.length_a   1.000
_cell.length_b   1.000
_cell.length_c   1.000
_cell.angle_alpha   90.00
_cell.angle_beta   90.00
_cell.angle_gamma   90.00
#
_symmetry.space_group_name_H-M   'P 1'
#
loop_
_entity.id
_entity.type
_entity.pdbx_description
1 polymer ?
#
loop_
_entity_poly.entity_id
_entity_poly.type
_entity_poly.pdbx_seq_one_letter_code
_entity_poly.pdbx_strand_id
1 'polypeptide(L)'
;MAGQTVLSMVAVKGNKERRRKEGRKEGQGIWCQSQTKDGESETGNYGQETRRNRGKKKCTLMIDSNIDRRNQTCVSSNLVSNKGRYCLSMATLITLKFLLLTAFHLSSTLAKSDTYIIHMDTSAMPKAYSSLYTWYLFMLCSVSESSKATATSSTISSKLVYTYANSIHGFSATLTVSELETLKKLPGYISSTPDRPLAVHTTHTSEFLGLSSLSGAWPASNYGKGVIIGLVDTGIWPESQSFSDEGMAKVPPRWKGECMSGVQFNSSLCNKKLIGARFFNKGLIANNPKLKVRMNSPRDGSGHGTHTSSIAAGNYVKGSSYFGYATGIARGIAPRACVAMYKAIWRHGVYSSDVVAAIDQALQDGVDVLSLSLGLSLNGIFLEDDAIAVATFAAMEKGVLVVASAGNDGPSYWTLINGAPWLLTVGAGTIDREFEGSLTLGSGVQINFKSLYPGNSSPSHVSLAFMDACDSVTELKKMINSIVVCREDSSISRQIDNAVAAGVLGAIFISDSALLEVYIRSSFPAAFINVNDGQTIIAYIKKCNYPTGSLQFRKTVIGTKPAPMVDSYSSRGPFLSCPNIPKPDILAPGSLVLASWSPISSVAEVQSGLLYSNFNLMSGTSMATPHVAGVAGLLKAAHPDWSPAAIRSALVTTASPLDNTLSHIKDASNNNFPASPLDMGAGHINPNKALDPGLVYDATAEDYIKLLCAMNYKPEQIRIFTKSFQKCNDLSLDLNYPSFITFFNDYDSSSAEKVVKEFWRTVTNAEEVGTAYTAKLTGIDGLKVYVEPQRLVFKQKYEKQSYKLTLEGPKLLEKEVVYGSISWVDDDGSQSRSINGLEDLLDSSKQCPDQFLSDDANNSAAEVTQENPAGCWSYINPNKALYPGLIYDGTAEDCVKLLSGMNYTAKQIQMITKSSTYYNCSNSSLDLNYPPFIGFSNRNSTSRGRKLVQPFQRTLKNFGDADVDYSVKVTPMRGFK
;
A
#
# COMPACT_ATOMS: atom_id res chain seq x y z
N MET A 1 -0.98 -9.19 30.93
CA MET A 1 -1.60 -7.86 30.83
C MET A 1 -2.69 -7.97 29.78
N ALA A 2 -3.96 -7.83 30.17
CA ALA A 2 -5.09 -8.01 29.25
C ALA A 2 -5.40 -6.71 28.51
N GLY A 3 -5.54 -6.78 27.18
CA GLY A 3 -5.95 -5.63 26.36
C GLY A 3 -7.47 -5.46 26.39
N GLN A 4 -7.95 -4.39 27.01
CA GLN A 4 -9.33 -3.92 26.83
C GLN A 4 -9.40 -3.06 25.57
N THR A 5 -10.32 -3.38 24.66
CA THR A 5 -10.69 -2.52 23.54
C THR A 5 -12.10 -1.97 23.78
N VAL A 6 -12.22 -0.65 23.89
CA VAL A 6 -13.49 0.07 24.14
C VAL A 6 -13.58 1.26 23.19
N LEU A 7 -14.70 1.38 22.47
CA LEU A 7 -15.01 2.47 21.53
C LEU A 7 -15.50 3.75 22.23
N SER A 8 -15.31 4.92 21.58
CA SER A 8 -16.22 6.09 21.66
C SER A 8 -15.94 7.15 20.56
N MET A 9 -16.91 8.04 20.34
CA MET A 9 -17.19 8.83 19.11
C MET A 9 -16.49 10.21 18.99
N VAL A 10 -16.61 10.88 17.83
CA VAL A 10 -17.16 12.27 17.65
C VAL A 10 -17.35 12.59 16.14
N ALA A 11 -18.25 13.52 15.78
CA ALA A 11 -18.75 13.80 14.42
C ALA A 11 -18.44 15.21 13.87
N VAL A 12 -18.72 15.44 12.57
CA VAL A 12 -18.90 16.78 11.97
C VAL A 12 -20.14 16.79 11.06
N LYS A 13 -20.92 17.88 11.08
CA LYS A 13 -22.15 18.07 10.31
C LYS A 13 -22.06 19.32 9.42
N GLY A 14 -22.36 19.18 8.12
CA GLY A 14 -22.59 20.29 7.18
C GLY A 14 -24.07 20.70 7.12
N ASN A 15 -24.35 21.99 6.93
CA ASN A 15 -25.70 22.56 7.04
C ASN A 15 -26.68 22.16 5.91
N LYS A 16 -27.95 21.93 6.27
CA LYS A 16 -29.10 22.04 5.35
C LYS A 16 -29.59 23.49 5.33
N GLU A 17 -29.44 24.20 4.22
CA GLU A 17 -30.28 25.39 3.95
C GLU A 17 -31.73 24.93 3.72
N ARG A 18 -32.68 25.48 4.50
CA ARG A 18 -34.11 25.26 4.29
C ARG A 18 -34.78 26.58 3.93
N ARG A 19 -35.05 26.79 2.64
CA ARG A 19 -35.87 27.92 2.17
C ARG A 19 -37.34 27.71 2.56
N ARG A 20 -37.95 28.71 3.23
CA ARG A 20 -39.40 28.96 3.19
C ARG A 20 -39.70 30.47 3.36
N LYS A 21 -40.22 31.09 2.31
CA LYS A 21 -41.16 32.22 2.33
C LYS A 21 -42.52 31.71 2.84
N GLU A 22 -43.52 32.44 3.32
CA GLU A 22 -43.84 33.85 3.66
C GLU A 22 -45.02 33.72 4.69
N GLY A 23 -45.48 34.67 5.53
CA GLY A 23 -45.13 36.06 5.83
C GLY A 23 -46.21 36.70 6.77
N ARG A 24 -45.96 37.91 7.30
CA ARG A 24 -46.89 38.84 8.03
C ARG A 24 -47.56 38.32 9.35
N LYS A 25 -47.83 39.14 10.38
CA LYS A 25 -47.79 40.63 10.55
C LYS A 25 -47.74 41.06 12.05
N GLU A 26 -47.21 42.26 12.29
CA GLU A 26 -47.57 43.26 13.35
C GLU A 26 -47.40 43.00 14.88
N GLY A 27 -46.73 43.95 15.57
CA GLY A 27 -46.84 44.17 17.03
C GLY A 27 -45.62 44.83 17.71
N GLN A 28 -45.64 46.17 17.88
CA GLN A 28 -45.03 47.07 18.92
C GLN A 28 -43.99 46.48 19.93
N GLY A 29 -42.94 47.17 20.43
CA GLY A 29 -42.40 48.54 20.27
C GLY A 29 -41.52 48.97 21.50
N ILE A 30 -40.72 50.04 21.35
CA ILE A 30 -40.22 50.98 22.42
C ILE A 30 -38.89 50.70 23.22
N TRP A 31 -37.88 51.54 22.94
CA TRP A 31 -36.90 52.31 23.77
C TRP A 31 -35.99 51.75 24.93
N CYS A 32 -34.67 51.92 24.70
CA CYS A 32 -33.60 52.61 25.50
C CYS A 32 -32.95 52.13 26.84
N GLN A 33 -31.61 52.16 26.78
CA GLN A 33 -30.58 52.72 27.71
C GLN A 33 -30.22 52.11 29.09
N SER A 34 -28.98 51.60 29.12
CA SER A 34 -27.87 51.85 30.08
C SER A 34 -28.08 51.86 31.61
N GLN A 35 -27.16 51.19 32.31
CA GLN A 35 -26.36 51.86 33.35
C GLN A 35 -24.95 51.26 33.52
N THR A 36 -24.00 52.12 33.88
CA THR A 36 -22.60 51.83 34.24
C THR A 36 -22.36 52.03 35.74
N LYS A 37 -21.28 51.42 36.26
CA LYS A 37 -20.37 51.91 37.32
C LYS A 37 -19.20 50.92 37.41
N ASP A 38 -17.93 51.32 37.24
CA ASP A 38 -17.07 52.12 38.15
C ASP A 38 -16.79 51.41 39.48
N GLY A 39 -15.58 51.38 40.03
CA GLY A 39 -14.33 52.04 39.64
C GLY A 39 -13.15 51.59 40.52
N GLU A 40 -11.98 52.22 40.36
CA GLU A 40 -10.67 51.71 40.80
C GLU A 40 -10.20 52.19 42.20
N SER A 41 -9.08 51.58 42.61
CA SER A 41 -7.90 52.24 43.22
C SER A 41 -7.69 52.25 44.74
N GLU A 42 -6.40 52.37 45.07
CA GLU A 42 -5.77 52.14 46.37
C GLU A 42 -5.90 53.32 47.35
N THR A 43 -5.83 53.06 48.66
CA THR A 43 -4.75 53.54 49.56
C THR A 43 -5.12 53.33 51.05
N GLY A 44 -4.12 53.17 51.92
CA GLY A 44 -4.23 53.65 53.32
C GLY A 44 -4.21 52.64 54.48
N ASN A 45 -3.01 52.41 55.00
CA ASN A 45 -2.65 52.48 56.44
C ASN A 45 -2.98 51.37 57.48
N TYR A 46 -1.90 51.02 58.19
CA TYR A 46 -1.74 50.61 59.60
C TYR A 46 -2.36 49.29 60.12
N GLY A 47 -1.45 48.40 60.56
CA GLY A 47 -1.78 47.13 61.20
C GLY A 47 -0.58 46.18 61.34
N GLN A 48 0.60 46.67 61.77
CA GLN A 48 1.66 45.77 62.21
C GLN A 48 1.35 45.24 63.60
N GLU A 49 1.63 43.96 63.86
CA GLU A 49 2.55 43.64 64.96
C GLU A 49 3.38 42.37 64.73
N THR A 50 4.69 42.58 64.53
CA THR A 50 5.81 41.63 64.71
C THR A 50 5.93 40.37 63.86
N ARG A 51 7.10 39.72 63.62
CA ARG A 51 8.56 40.04 63.50
C ARG A 51 9.18 38.74 62.87
N ARG A 52 10.15 38.67 61.95
CA ARG A 52 11.07 39.64 61.29
C ARG A 52 11.59 39.04 59.95
N ASN A 53 11.60 39.84 58.88
CA ASN A 53 12.70 40.11 57.92
C ASN A 53 13.76 39.03 57.54
N ARG A 54 13.94 38.72 56.24
CA ARG A 54 14.89 39.33 55.23
C ARG A 54 16.37 38.93 55.41
N GLY A 55 17.20 38.77 54.37
CA GLY A 55 16.97 38.96 52.92
C GLY A 55 18.24 38.78 52.03
N LYS A 56 18.08 38.99 50.71
CA LYS A 56 19.01 38.67 49.59
C LYS A 56 20.34 39.47 49.50
N LYS A 57 21.25 38.95 48.63
CA LYS A 57 22.33 39.58 47.78
C LYS A 57 23.74 39.01 48.10
N LYS A 58 24.69 38.81 47.16
CA LYS A 58 24.81 39.05 45.69
C LYS A 58 26.01 38.24 45.10
N CYS A 59 26.21 38.26 43.77
CA CYS A 59 27.49 38.06 43.03
C CYS A 59 28.09 36.62 42.93
N THR A 60 28.84 36.17 41.89
CA THR A 60 29.08 36.56 40.46
C THR A 60 29.79 35.36 39.73
N LEU A 61 29.89 35.40 38.39
CA LEU A 61 30.89 34.76 37.48
C LEU A 61 30.62 33.37 36.85
N MET A 62 30.85 33.32 35.53
CA MET A 62 31.06 32.15 34.67
C MET A 62 32.56 31.81 34.60
N ILE A 63 32.95 30.61 34.13
CA ILE A 63 33.76 30.41 32.90
C ILE A 63 34.13 28.92 32.68
N ASP A 64 33.85 28.51 31.44
CA ASP A 64 34.51 27.55 30.54
C ASP A 64 35.70 26.63 30.94
N SER A 65 35.55 25.37 30.50
CA SER A 65 36.42 24.47 29.69
C SER A 65 37.98 24.43 29.72
N ASN A 66 38.45 23.23 29.31
CA ASN A 66 39.70 22.89 28.59
C ASN A 66 41.02 22.53 29.32
N ILE A 67 41.33 21.22 29.28
CA ILE A 67 42.35 20.57 28.42
C ILE A 67 43.81 21.13 28.39
N ASP A 68 44.73 20.22 28.76
CA ASP A 68 46.05 19.86 28.16
C ASP A 68 47.41 20.10 28.86
N ARG A 69 48.26 19.08 28.61
CA ARG A 69 49.73 19.00 28.48
C ARG A 69 50.71 19.40 29.60
N ARG A 70 51.63 18.44 29.81
CA ARG A 70 53.00 18.63 30.30
C ARG A 70 53.88 19.21 29.18
N ASN A 71 54.81 20.11 29.50
CA ASN A 71 56.25 19.75 29.55
C ASN A 71 57.16 20.92 29.99
N GLN A 72 57.92 20.65 31.05
CA GLN A 72 59.36 20.88 31.22
C GLN A 72 60.06 22.02 30.44
N THR A 73 60.68 22.95 31.19
CA THR A 73 62.14 23.16 31.10
C THR A 73 62.72 23.88 32.34
N CYS A 74 63.76 23.25 32.91
CA CYS A 74 64.98 23.80 33.51
C CYS A 74 65.06 25.15 34.29
N VAL A 75 65.46 25.01 35.56
CA VAL A 75 66.71 25.56 36.17
C VAL A 75 66.67 26.85 37.05
N SER A 76 67.11 26.61 38.29
CA SER A 76 67.84 27.46 39.28
C SER A 76 67.19 28.56 40.13
N SER A 77 67.49 28.40 41.44
CA SER A 77 67.89 29.41 42.46
C SER A 77 66.88 30.40 43.05
N ASN A 78 66.42 30.05 44.25
CA ASN A 78 66.60 30.79 45.52
C ASN A 78 66.59 32.34 45.50
N LEU A 79 65.64 32.96 46.20
CA LEU A 79 65.85 33.61 47.51
C LEU A 79 64.60 34.36 48.05
N VAL A 80 64.19 33.97 49.27
CA VAL A 80 63.84 34.85 50.42
C VAL A 80 62.57 35.76 50.44
N SER A 81 61.91 35.68 51.62
CA SER A 81 61.10 36.71 52.33
C SER A 81 59.56 36.68 52.25
N ASN A 82 58.96 35.95 53.21
CA ASN A 82 58.00 36.45 54.21
C ASN A 82 57.01 37.58 53.82
N LYS A 83 55.73 37.20 53.67
CA LYS A 83 54.52 37.63 54.45
C LYS A 83 53.26 37.25 53.65
N GLY A 84 52.24 36.59 54.21
CA GLY A 84 52.09 36.05 55.56
C GLY A 84 50.89 35.10 55.72
N ARG A 85 50.80 34.45 56.88
CA ARG A 85 49.59 33.76 57.38
C ARG A 85 48.55 34.85 57.72
N TYR A 86 47.23 34.71 57.58
CA TYR A 86 46.37 33.56 57.86
C TYR A 86 45.15 33.49 56.90
N CYS A 87 45.17 32.55 55.94
CA CYS A 87 43.98 32.10 55.18
C CYS A 87 43.62 30.63 55.49
N LEU A 88 43.96 30.15 56.69
CA LEU A 88 44.06 28.71 56.99
C LEU A 88 42.81 28.05 57.62
N SER A 89 41.70 28.76 57.80
CA SER A 89 40.49 28.22 58.47
C SER A 89 39.25 28.07 57.58
N MET A 90 39.26 28.60 56.35
CA MET A 90 38.13 28.49 55.39
C MET A 90 38.40 27.43 54.30
N ALA A 91 39.67 27.22 53.93
CA ALA A 91 40.03 26.28 52.86
C ALA A 91 39.71 24.82 53.22
N THR A 92 39.89 24.42 54.48
CA THR A 92 39.74 23.05 54.99
C THR A 92 38.31 22.51 54.95
N LEU A 93 37.29 23.38 55.07
CA LEU A 93 35.88 22.99 54.95
C LEU A 93 35.42 22.87 53.48
N ILE A 94 36.07 23.59 52.56
CA ILE A 94 35.78 23.52 51.13
C ILE A 94 36.45 22.27 50.53
N THR A 95 37.70 21.97 50.89
CA THR A 95 38.40 20.76 50.40
C THR A 95 37.73 19.47 50.89
N LEU A 96 37.20 19.42 52.12
CA LEU A 96 36.51 18.22 52.61
C LEU A 96 35.18 17.95 51.89
N LYS A 97 34.43 19.00 51.55
CA LYS A 97 33.21 18.87 50.71
C LYS A 97 33.55 18.49 49.26
N PHE A 98 34.64 19.03 48.70
CA PHE A 98 35.08 18.65 47.36
C PHE A 98 35.54 17.18 47.32
N LEU A 99 36.27 16.70 48.34
CA LEU A 99 36.65 15.28 48.46
C LEU A 99 35.42 14.36 48.52
N LEU A 100 34.41 14.69 49.32
CA LEU A 100 33.19 13.89 49.46
C LEU A 100 32.32 13.88 48.19
N LEU A 101 32.28 14.97 47.42
CA LEU A 101 31.60 15.01 46.12
C LEU A 101 32.38 14.29 45.01
N THR A 102 33.72 14.31 45.03
CA THR A 102 34.52 13.50 44.10
C THR A 102 34.48 12.01 44.42
N ALA A 103 34.31 11.63 45.70
CA ALA A 103 34.16 10.24 46.11
C ALA A 103 32.83 9.60 45.64
N PHE A 104 31.80 10.39 45.32
CA PHE A 104 30.51 9.91 44.82
C PHE A 104 30.34 9.98 43.29
N HIS A 105 31.37 10.38 42.55
CA HIS A 105 31.36 10.39 41.08
C HIS A 105 32.36 9.42 40.42
N LEU A 106 33.08 8.59 41.19
CA LEU A 106 33.64 7.33 40.66
C LEU A 106 32.59 6.20 40.71
N SER A 107 31.45 6.43 40.05
CA SER A 107 30.71 5.32 39.46
C SER A 107 31.56 4.80 38.31
N SER A 108 31.90 3.51 38.35
CA SER A 108 32.73 2.84 37.34
C SER A 108 32.36 3.23 35.92
N THR A 109 33.30 3.80 35.16
CA THR A 109 33.27 3.75 33.70
C THR A 109 33.43 2.29 33.31
N LEU A 110 32.32 1.56 33.20
CA LEU A 110 32.32 0.17 32.76
C LEU A 110 32.97 0.17 31.37
N ALA A 111 34.11 -0.50 31.23
CA ALA A 111 34.82 -0.58 29.97
C ALA A 111 33.85 -1.16 28.93
N LYS A 112 33.54 -0.39 27.89
CA LYS A 112 32.53 -0.80 26.92
C LYS A 112 33.06 -2.04 26.18
N SER A 113 32.46 -3.18 26.48
CA SER A 113 32.76 -4.45 25.83
C SER A 113 31.81 -4.64 24.67
N ASP A 114 32.36 -4.85 23.48
CA ASP A 114 31.59 -5.21 22.28
C ASP A 114 31.83 -6.70 21.96
N THR A 115 30.92 -7.36 21.26
CA THR A 115 31.11 -8.75 20.82
C THR A 115 31.85 -8.79 19.48
N TYR A 116 32.77 -9.74 19.34
CA TYR A 116 33.56 -9.94 18.12
C TYR A 116 33.51 -11.41 17.69
N ILE A 117 33.66 -11.65 16.40
CA ILE A 117 33.92 -12.95 15.78
C ILE A 117 35.41 -12.98 15.43
N ILE A 118 36.14 -13.95 15.97
CA ILE A 118 37.60 -14.10 15.88
C ILE A 118 37.92 -15.33 15.02
N HIS A 119 38.72 -15.12 13.98
CA HIS A 119 39.19 -16.16 13.06
C HIS A 119 40.56 -16.67 13.51
N MET A 120 40.74 -17.99 13.54
CA MET A 120 41.91 -18.67 14.10
C MET A 120 42.50 -19.68 13.12
N ASP A 121 43.83 -19.71 13.02
CA ASP A 121 44.59 -20.73 12.30
C ASP A 121 44.77 -21.96 13.21
N THR A 122 44.05 -23.05 12.91
CA THR A 122 44.10 -24.28 13.70
C THR A 122 45.44 -25.02 13.61
N SER A 123 46.28 -24.73 12.62
CA SER A 123 47.63 -25.28 12.54
C SER A 123 48.55 -24.73 13.64
N ALA A 124 48.23 -23.56 14.18
CA ALA A 124 48.92 -22.95 15.31
C ALA A 124 48.47 -23.48 16.69
N MET A 125 47.48 -24.38 16.76
CA MET A 125 47.02 -24.96 18.02
C MET A 125 48.12 -25.82 18.67
N PRO A 126 48.59 -25.50 19.89
CA PRO A 126 49.59 -26.33 20.56
C PRO A 126 49.06 -27.72 20.89
N LYS A 127 49.88 -28.76 20.68
CA LYS A 127 49.54 -30.18 20.94
C LYS A 127 49.13 -30.50 22.38
N ALA A 128 49.28 -29.56 23.31
CA ALA A 128 48.87 -29.69 24.71
C ALA A 128 47.35 -29.51 24.93
N TYR A 129 46.61 -28.94 23.97
CA TYR A 129 45.16 -28.76 24.08
C TYR A 129 44.39 -29.95 23.51
N SER A 130 43.39 -30.43 24.25
CA SER A 130 42.56 -31.58 23.87
C SER A 130 41.42 -31.23 22.91
N SER A 131 41.08 -29.94 22.77
CA SER A 131 40.11 -29.46 21.78
C SER A 131 40.28 -27.96 21.46
N LEU A 132 39.77 -27.55 20.30
CA LEU A 132 39.67 -26.13 19.90
C LEU A 132 39.00 -25.28 20.98
N TYR A 133 37.93 -25.80 21.62
CA TYR A 133 37.22 -25.13 22.71
C TYR A 133 38.14 -24.82 23.90
N THR A 134 38.94 -25.79 24.35
CA THR A 134 39.90 -25.58 25.46
C THR A 134 41.01 -24.60 25.10
N TRP A 135 41.48 -24.61 23.85
CA TRP A 135 42.48 -23.66 23.37
C TRP A 135 41.94 -22.22 23.32
N TYR A 136 40.74 -22.02 22.76
CA TYR A 136 40.12 -20.69 22.67
C TYR A 136 39.76 -20.10 24.04
N LEU A 137 39.29 -20.92 24.99
CA LEU A 137 39.11 -20.48 26.38
C LEU A 137 40.43 -19.98 26.99
N PHE A 138 41.54 -20.71 26.81
CA PHE A 138 42.84 -20.29 27.34
C PHE A 138 43.33 -18.97 26.72
N MET A 139 43.09 -18.76 25.41
CA MET A 139 43.39 -17.51 24.74
C MET A 139 42.57 -16.33 25.30
N LEU A 140 41.31 -16.57 25.69
CA LEU A 140 40.48 -15.58 26.39
C LEU A 140 40.95 -15.33 27.84
N CYS A 141 41.47 -16.34 28.53
CA CYS A 141 42.11 -16.18 29.83
C CYS A 141 43.34 -15.27 29.74
N SER A 142 44.19 -15.45 28.72
CA SER A 142 45.48 -14.76 28.62
C SER A 142 45.36 -13.27 28.26
N VAL A 143 44.26 -12.85 27.63
CA VAL A 143 44.02 -11.43 27.29
C VAL A 143 43.22 -10.68 28.34
N SER A 144 42.48 -11.37 29.22
CA SER A 144 41.63 -10.71 30.22
C SER A 144 42.48 -10.03 31.31
N GLU A 145 42.32 -8.71 31.45
CA GLU A 145 43.08 -7.88 32.42
C GLU A 145 42.83 -8.23 33.90
N SER A 146 41.82 -9.06 34.20
CA SER A 146 41.56 -9.61 35.53
C SER A 146 42.58 -10.67 36.00
N SER A 147 43.62 -10.94 35.21
CA SER A 147 44.71 -11.89 35.49
C SER A 147 45.79 -11.36 36.46
N LYS A 148 45.38 -10.64 37.51
CA LYS A 148 46.07 -10.63 38.81
C LYS A 148 45.08 -10.91 39.95
N ALA A 149 44.81 -12.22 40.12
CA ALA A 149 44.34 -12.90 41.33
C ALA A 149 42.85 -13.27 41.54
N THR A 150 41.85 -12.86 40.72
CA THR A 150 40.42 -13.14 41.05
C THR A 150 39.45 -13.46 39.89
N ALA A 151 39.92 -13.99 38.75
CA ALA A 151 39.02 -14.48 37.70
C ALA A 151 38.66 -15.97 37.87
N THR A 152 37.39 -16.28 38.16
CA THR A 152 36.87 -17.66 38.18
C THR A 152 36.61 -18.19 36.77
N SER A 153 36.77 -19.50 36.53
CA SER A 153 36.56 -20.14 35.21
C SER A 153 35.17 -19.89 34.62
N SER A 154 34.16 -19.68 35.46
CA SER A 154 32.79 -19.30 35.08
C SER A 154 32.73 -17.95 34.36
N THR A 155 33.51 -16.96 34.82
CA THR A 155 33.51 -15.58 34.29
C THR A 155 34.14 -15.49 32.91
N ILE A 156 35.10 -16.36 32.61
CA ILE A 156 35.76 -16.41 31.30
C ILE A 156 34.91 -17.24 30.33
N SER A 157 34.27 -18.31 30.81
CA SER A 157 33.24 -19.02 30.05
C SER A 157 32.04 -18.13 29.70
N SER A 158 31.72 -17.09 30.48
CA SER A 158 30.67 -16.12 30.13
C SER A 158 31.10 -15.03 29.13
N LYS A 159 32.40 -14.91 28.82
CA LYS A 159 32.88 -14.05 27.72
C LYS A 159 32.92 -14.78 26.39
N LEU A 160 33.14 -16.10 26.40
CA LEU A 160 33.07 -16.94 25.21
C LEU A 160 31.61 -17.16 24.80
N VAL A 161 31.22 -16.69 23.62
CA VAL A 161 29.84 -16.76 23.13
C VAL A 161 29.62 -18.08 22.36
N TYR A 162 30.42 -18.36 21.33
CA TYR A 162 30.40 -19.63 20.59
C TYR A 162 31.78 -20.03 20.08
N THR A 163 31.98 -21.32 19.82
CA THR A 163 33.17 -21.84 19.11
C THR A 163 32.78 -22.47 17.78
N TYR A 164 33.53 -22.17 16.73
CA TYR A 164 33.28 -22.59 15.36
C TYR A 164 34.37 -23.57 14.91
N ALA A 165 33.95 -24.74 14.42
CA ALA A 165 34.82 -25.81 13.95
C ALA A 165 34.60 -26.20 12.47
N ASN A 166 33.40 -25.94 11.91
CA ASN A 166 33.01 -26.45 10.59
C ASN A 166 32.71 -25.35 9.56
N SER A 167 32.14 -24.22 9.97
CA SER A 167 31.75 -23.10 9.09
C SER A 167 32.88 -22.09 8.88
N ILE A 168 33.59 -21.79 9.98
CA ILE A 168 34.87 -21.11 10.06
C ILE A 168 35.66 -21.77 11.20
N HIS A 169 36.98 -21.62 11.20
CA HIS A 169 37.80 -21.94 12.37
C HIS A 169 37.93 -20.68 13.25
N GLY A 170 37.43 -20.75 14.48
CA GLY A 170 37.49 -19.61 15.39
C GLY A 170 36.45 -19.63 16.51
N PHE A 171 36.19 -18.47 17.09
CA PHE A 171 35.22 -18.31 18.18
C PHE A 171 34.65 -16.89 18.20
N SER A 172 33.51 -16.68 18.86
CA SER A 172 32.99 -15.36 19.16
C SER A 172 33.10 -15.07 20.66
N ALA A 173 33.44 -13.83 21.01
CA ALA A 173 33.62 -13.42 22.40
C ALA A 173 33.29 -11.95 22.62
N THR A 174 32.81 -11.63 23.82
CA THR A 174 32.62 -10.26 24.30
C THR A 174 33.93 -9.75 24.89
N LEU A 175 34.50 -8.71 24.28
CA LEU A 175 35.84 -8.18 24.55
C LEU A 175 35.81 -6.67 24.67
N THR A 176 36.65 -6.13 25.54
CA THR A 176 37.04 -4.71 25.48
C THR A 176 38.05 -4.47 24.34
N VAL A 177 38.21 -3.22 23.94
CA VAL A 177 39.19 -2.82 22.92
C VAL A 177 40.63 -3.22 23.31
N SER A 178 40.99 -3.10 24.60
CA SER A 178 42.31 -3.51 25.12
C SER A 178 42.54 -5.02 24.97
N GLU A 179 41.54 -5.82 25.34
CA GLU A 179 41.59 -7.29 25.23
C GLU A 179 41.70 -7.73 23.76
N LEU A 180 40.99 -7.06 22.85
CA LEU A 180 41.08 -7.34 21.42
C LEU A 180 42.45 -7.00 20.82
N GLU A 181 43.04 -5.85 21.17
CA GLU A 181 44.40 -5.47 20.75
C GLU A 181 45.50 -6.35 21.37
N THR A 182 45.20 -7.04 22.46
CA THR A 182 46.08 -8.06 23.04
C THR A 182 45.90 -9.40 22.32
N LEU A 183 44.66 -9.81 22.03
CA LEU A 183 44.32 -11.04 21.30
C LEU A 183 44.92 -11.05 19.88
N LYS A 184 44.92 -9.90 19.20
CA LYS A 184 45.55 -9.67 17.89
C LYS A 184 47.03 -10.06 17.80
N LYS A 185 47.72 -10.14 18.93
CA LYS A 185 49.17 -10.41 19.03
C LYS A 185 49.48 -11.88 19.36
N LEU A 186 48.46 -12.70 19.62
CA LEU A 186 48.67 -14.09 20.02
C LEU A 186 48.84 -15.04 18.82
N PRO A 187 49.66 -16.10 18.93
CA PRO A 187 49.82 -17.10 17.87
C PRO A 187 48.50 -17.73 17.44
N GLY A 188 48.29 -17.82 16.12
CA GLY A 188 47.08 -18.38 15.53
C GLY A 188 45.93 -17.38 15.34
N TYR A 189 46.01 -16.14 15.83
CA TYR A 189 45.04 -15.10 15.47
C TYR A 189 45.19 -14.72 13.98
N ILE A 190 44.08 -14.71 13.23
CA ILE A 190 44.05 -14.26 11.83
C ILE A 190 43.40 -12.88 11.73
N SER A 191 42.16 -12.75 12.23
CA SER A 191 41.35 -11.53 12.11
C SER A 191 40.21 -11.50 13.13
N SER A 192 39.61 -10.33 13.29
CA SER A 192 38.44 -10.11 14.15
C SER A 192 37.45 -9.18 13.48
N THR A 193 36.18 -9.56 13.47
CA THR A 193 35.07 -8.74 12.94
C THR A 193 34.12 -8.40 14.09
N PRO A 194 33.69 -7.14 14.28
CA PRO A 194 32.64 -6.82 15.24
C PRO A 194 31.36 -7.60 14.91
N ASP A 195 30.76 -8.23 15.92
CA ASP A 195 29.46 -8.87 15.81
C ASP A 195 28.39 -7.76 15.73
N ARG A 196 27.56 -7.81 14.69
CA ARG A 196 26.60 -6.75 14.35
C ARG A 196 25.20 -7.33 14.24
N PRO A 197 24.16 -6.66 14.76
CA PRO A 197 22.80 -7.11 14.58
C PRO A 197 22.45 -7.19 13.09
N LEU A 198 21.91 -8.34 12.67
CA LEU A 198 21.47 -8.59 11.30
C LEU A 198 19.95 -8.41 11.19
N ALA A 199 19.50 -7.53 10.29
CA ALA A 199 18.09 -7.40 9.93
C ALA A 199 17.71 -8.41 8.83
N VAL A 200 16.48 -8.92 8.87
CA VAL A 200 16.08 -10.14 8.14
C VAL A 200 14.93 -9.90 7.14
N HIS A 201 14.91 -8.76 6.42
CA HIS A 201 13.67 -8.21 5.88
C HIS A 201 13.45 -8.40 4.36
N THR A 202 12.28 -8.93 3.94
CA THR A 202 11.65 -8.37 2.71
C THR A 202 11.42 -6.93 3.00
N THR A 203 11.66 -6.05 2.04
CA THR A 203 12.13 -4.73 2.46
C THR A 203 11.12 -3.90 3.24
N HIS A 204 9.85 -4.37 3.35
CA HIS A 204 9.16 -4.39 4.66
C HIS A 204 7.97 -5.39 4.79
N THR A 205 7.32 -5.79 3.69
CA THR A 205 5.92 -6.28 3.75
C THR A 205 5.69 -7.58 4.53
N SER A 206 6.68 -8.47 4.64
CA SER A 206 6.50 -9.72 5.38
C SER A 206 6.61 -9.53 6.90
N GLU A 207 7.49 -8.65 7.39
CA GLU A 207 7.48 -8.23 8.80
C GLU A 207 6.21 -7.45 9.15
N PHE A 208 5.73 -6.59 8.25
CA PHE A 208 4.48 -5.85 8.48
C PHE A 208 3.28 -6.78 8.69
N LEU A 209 3.22 -7.89 7.94
CA LEU A 209 2.25 -8.96 8.13
C LEU A 209 2.57 -9.92 9.31
N GLY A 210 3.59 -9.63 10.10
CA GLY A 210 3.99 -10.40 11.28
C GLY A 210 4.62 -11.77 10.97
N LEU A 211 5.01 -12.05 9.73
CA LEU A 211 5.64 -13.32 9.36
C LEU A 211 7.06 -13.40 9.95
N SER A 212 7.34 -14.49 10.67
CA SER A 212 8.60 -14.71 11.38
C SER A 212 9.16 -16.09 11.07
N SER A 213 10.49 -16.20 11.02
CA SER A 213 11.17 -17.49 10.88
C SER A 213 11.12 -18.34 12.15
N LEU A 214 10.79 -17.73 13.30
CA LEU A 214 10.76 -18.37 14.62
C LEU A 214 9.40 -19.00 14.95
N SER A 215 8.30 -18.42 14.46
CA SER A 215 6.93 -18.79 14.84
C SER A 215 5.90 -18.34 13.80
N GLY A 216 4.71 -18.94 13.82
CA GLY A 216 3.58 -18.53 12.98
C GLY A 216 3.57 -19.19 11.60
N ALA A 217 2.99 -18.51 10.61
CA ALA A 217 2.61 -19.11 9.33
C ALA A 217 3.77 -19.72 8.54
N TRP A 218 4.97 -19.14 8.59
CA TRP A 218 6.14 -19.68 7.89
C TRP A 218 6.62 -21.04 8.42
N PRO A 219 7.02 -21.21 9.69
CA PRO A 219 7.43 -22.53 10.18
C PRO A 219 6.31 -23.57 10.08
N ALA A 220 5.06 -23.21 10.41
CA ALA A 220 3.92 -24.13 10.35
C ALA A 220 3.67 -24.68 8.92
N SER A 221 3.75 -23.83 7.91
CA SER A 221 3.55 -24.19 6.49
C SER A 221 4.82 -24.70 5.78
N ASN A 222 5.95 -24.81 6.48
CA ASN A 222 7.27 -24.97 5.88
C ASN A 222 7.56 -23.93 4.76
N TYR A 223 7.12 -22.68 4.96
CA TYR A 223 7.23 -21.55 4.03
C TYR A 223 6.48 -21.76 2.69
N GLY A 224 5.43 -22.58 2.68
CA GLY A 224 4.67 -22.96 1.48
C GLY A 224 5.28 -24.11 0.68
N LYS A 225 6.22 -24.88 1.26
CA LYS A 225 6.91 -25.99 0.58
C LYS A 225 5.90 -27.02 0.03
N GLY A 226 5.94 -27.26 -1.28
CA GLY A 226 5.11 -28.26 -1.96
C GLY A 226 3.75 -27.75 -2.47
N VAL A 227 3.42 -26.49 -2.18
CA VAL A 227 2.30 -25.76 -2.77
C VAL A 227 2.72 -25.10 -4.08
N ILE A 228 1.78 -25.01 -5.01
CA ILE A 228 1.91 -24.46 -6.36
C ILE A 228 0.94 -23.29 -6.50
N ILE A 229 1.48 -22.08 -6.59
CA ILE A 229 0.70 -20.86 -6.83
C ILE A 229 0.74 -20.56 -8.33
N GLY A 230 -0.43 -20.62 -8.96
CA GLY A 230 -0.62 -20.21 -10.34
C GLY A 230 -0.91 -18.71 -10.45
N LEU A 231 -0.30 -18.03 -11.42
CA LEU A 231 -0.56 -16.62 -11.70
C LEU A 231 -0.99 -16.44 -13.16
N VAL A 232 -2.12 -15.75 -13.38
CA VAL A 232 -2.57 -15.35 -14.71
C VAL A 232 -2.27 -13.87 -14.90
N ASP A 233 -1.28 -13.53 -15.74
CA ASP A 233 -0.68 -12.20 -15.75
C ASP A 233 0.02 -11.84 -17.10
N THR A 234 0.95 -10.87 -17.13
CA THR A 234 1.74 -10.43 -18.30
C THR A 234 2.90 -11.35 -18.67
N GLY A 235 3.10 -12.43 -17.92
CA GLY A 235 4.24 -13.33 -18.04
C GLY A 235 5.22 -13.20 -16.89
N ILE A 236 6.38 -13.84 -17.01
CA ILE A 236 7.43 -13.82 -15.98
C ILE A 236 8.82 -13.55 -16.57
N TRP A 237 9.69 -12.88 -15.83
CA TRP A 237 11.11 -12.76 -16.15
C TRP A 237 11.92 -13.83 -15.40
N PRO A 238 12.18 -15.01 -16.00
CA PRO A 238 12.66 -16.19 -15.29
C PRO A 238 14.07 -16.03 -14.69
N GLU A 239 14.92 -15.17 -15.26
CA GLU A 239 16.28 -14.92 -14.76
C GLU A 239 16.31 -13.99 -13.52
N SER A 240 15.16 -13.52 -13.03
CA SER A 240 15.11 -12.78 -11.77
C SER A 240 15.59 -13.68 -10.63
N GLN A 241 16.44 -13.16 -9.74
CA GLN A 241 16.94 -13.92 -8.58
C GLN A 241 15.79 -14.40 -7.66
N SER A 242 14.63 -13.71 -7.68
CA SER A 242 13.40 -14.13 -7.00
C SER A 242 12.83 -15.46 -7.52
N PHE A 243 13.28 -15.94 -8.68
CA PHE A 243 12.90 -17.25 -9.23
C PHE A 243 14.08 -18.23 -9.29
N SER A 244 15.16 -17.96 -8.55
CA SER A 244 16.21 -18.95 -8.25
C SER A 244 15.60 -20.17 -7.54
N ASP A 245 16.06 -21.37 -7.88
CA ASP A 245 15.67 -22.62 -7.21
C ASP A 245 16.59 -23.00 -6.03
N GLU A 246 17.45 -22.09 -5.60
CA GLU A 246 18.24 -22.24 -4.37
C GLU A 246 17.33 -22.47 -3.16
N GLY A 247 17.62 -23.53 -2.38
CA GLY A 247 16.82 -23.91 -1.21
C GLY A 247 15.43 -24.49 -1.51
N MET A 248 15.06 -24.67 -2.79
CA MET A 248 13.78 -25.27 -3.18
C MET A 248 13.80 -26.80 -3.08
N ALA A 249 12.65 -27.37 -2.74
CA ALA A 249 12.42 -28.82 -2.80
C ALA A 249 12.34 -29.33 -4.25
N LYS A 250 12.24 -30.65 -4.44
CA LYS A 250 11.85 -31.21 -5.74
C LYS A 250 10.42 -30.75 -6.09
N VAL A 251 10.15 -30.57 -7.38
CA VAL A 251 8.81 -30.26 -7.91
C VAL A 251 7.81 -31.33 -7.44
N PRO A 252 6.60 -30.96 -6.99
CA PRO A 252 5.60 -31.94 -6.54
C PRO A 252 5.25 -32.96 -7.64
N PRO A 253 5.26 -34.28 -7.38
CA PRO A 253 4.99 -35.30 -8.42
C PRO A 253 3.60 -35.24 -9.07
N ARG A 254 2.64 -34.54 -8.43
CA ARG A 254 1.29 -34.28 -8.95
C ARG A 254 1.22 -33.20 -10.03
N TRP A 255 2.29 -32.42 -10.20
CA TRP A 255 2.38 -31.34 -11.18
C TRP A 255 2.37 -31.89 -12.60
N LYS A 256 1.50 -31.34 -13.46
CA LYS A 256 1.33 -31.78 -14.86
C LYS A 256 1.64 -30.68 -15.89
N GLY A 257 1.86 -29.44 -15.44
CA GLY A 257 2.18 -28.32 -16.32
C GLY A 257 3.58 -28.39 -16.91
N GLU A 258 3.81 -27.58 -17.94
CA GLU A 258 5.04 -27.59 -18.74
C GLU A 258 5.71 -26.21 -18.83
N CYS A 259 6.95 -26.21 -19.35
CA CYS A 259 7.69 -25.01 -19.68
C CYS A 259 7.63 -24.72 -21.18
N MET A 260 6.62 -23.96 -21.61
CA MET A 260 6.34 -23.69 -23.02
C MET A 260 7.41 -22.79 -23.62
N SER A 261 8.06 -23.26 -24.69
CA SER A 261 9.08 -22.48 -25.40
C SER A 261 8.45 -21.44 -26.35
N GLY A 262 9.19 -20.36 -26.62
CA GLY A 262 8.80 -19.27 -27.51
C GLY A 262 9.93 -18.25 -27.71
N VAL A 263 9.61 -17.05 -28.19
CA VAL A 263 10.59 -15.97 -28.37
C VAL A 263 11.34 -15.66 -27.08
N GLN A 264 12.68 -15.80 -27.11
CA GLN A 264 13.58 -15.59 -25.97
C GLN A 264 13.22 -16.38 -24.70
N PHE A 265 12.50 -17.50 -24.84
CA PHE A 265 12.11 -18.34 -23.71
C PHE A 265 12.20 -19.81 -24.14
N ASN A 266 13.09 -20.58 -23.52
CA ASN A 266 13.19 -22.02 -23.78
C ASN A 266 12.79 -22.82 -22.52
N SER A 267 12.52 -24.11 -22.68
CA SER A 267 12.03 -24.97 -21.60
C SER A 267 13.01 -25.14 -20.42
N SER A 268 14.30 -24.85 -20.59
CA SER A 268 15.30 -24.90 -19.52
C SER A 268 15.30 -23.68 -18.59
N LEU A 269 14.48 -22.67 -18.88
CA LEU A 269 14.27 -21.51 -17.99
C LEU A 269 13.31 -21.80 -16.83
N CYS A 270 12.59 -22.92 -16.88
CA CYS A 270 11.89 -23.44 -15.71
C CYS A 270 12.85 -24.29 -14.86
N ASN A 271 12.66 -24.22 -13.54
CA ASN A 271 13.49 -24.85 -12.53
C ASN A 271 12.60 -25.35 -11.37
N LYS A 272 13.13 -25.64 -10.18
CA LYS A 272 12.29 -26.08 -9.05
C LYS A 272 11.46 -24.95 -8.40
N LYS A 273 11.68 -23.69 -8.81
CA LYS A 273 10.97 -22.51 -8.34
C LYS A 273 9.88 -22.08 -9.31
N LEU A 274 10.25 -21.73 -10.53
CA LEU A 274 9.33 -21.55 -11.65
C LEU A 274 9.16 -22.91 -12.32
N ILE A 275 8.11 -23.66 -11.95
CA ILE A 275 7.95 -25.07 -12.35
C ILE A 275 7.23 -25.26 -13.69
N GLY A 276 6.59 -24.21 -14.17
CA GLY A 276 6.00 -24.16 -15.52
C GLY A 276 5.62 -22.74 -15.92
N ALA A 277 5.58 -22.51 -17.22
CA ALA A 277 5.32 -21.20 -17.80
C ALA A 277 4.68 -21.39 -19.17
N ARG A 278 3.48 -20.85 -19.37
CA ARG A 278 2.70 -20.96 -20.62
C ARG A 278 2.15 -19.60 -21.02
N PHE A 279 1.69 -19.47 -22.26
CA PHE A 279 1.10 -18.23 -22.77
C PHE A 279 -0.09 -18.48 -23.68
N PHE A 280 -1.04 -17.53 -23.67
CA PHE A 280 -2.34 -17.60 -24.32
C PHE A 280 -2.58 -16.28 -25.04
N ASN A 281 -2.66 -16.32 -26.36
CA ASN A 281 -2.90 -15.15 -27.23
C ASN A 281 -3.72 -15.50 -28.48
N LYS A 282 -4.48 -16.60 -28.44
CA LYS A 282 -5.34 -17.00 -29.56
C LYS A 282 -6.51 -16.03 -29.69
N GLY A 283 -7.07 -15.55 -28.58
CA GLY A 283 -8.05 -14.47 -28.56
C GLY A 283 -7.50 -13.17 -29.15
N LEU A 284 -6.32 -12.76 -28.71
CA LEU A 284 -5.60 -11.60 -29.25
C LEU A 284 -5.36 -11.70 -30.77
N ILE A 285 -4.83 -12.83 -31.25
CA ILE A 285 -4.52 -13.03 -32.68
C ILE A 285 -5.80 -13.15 -33.51
N ALA A 286 -6.87 -13.78 -33.00
CA ALA A 286 -8.15 -13.85 -33.71
C ALA A 286 -8.79 -12.47 -33.90
N ASN A 287 -8.70 -11.59 -32.89
CA ASN A 287 -9.23 -10.23 -32.97
C ASN A 287 -8.32 -9.26 -33.73
N ASN A 288 -7.02 -9.57 -33.86
CA ASN A 288 -6.09 -8.80 -34.68
C ASN A 288 -5.13 -9.69 -35.49
N PRO A 289 -5.59 -10.32 -36.59
CA PRO A 289 -4.79 -11.31 -37.34
C PRO A 289 -3.53 -10.76 -38.01
N LYS A 290 -3.41 -9.43 -38.14
CA LYS A 290 -2.22 -8.76 -38.70
C LYS A 290 -1.18 -8.41 -37.63
N LEU A 291 -1.48 -8.62 -36.34
CA LEU A 291 -0.60 -8.26 -35.24
C LEU A 291 0.64 -9.16 -35.18
N LYS A 292 1.82 -8.54 -35.20
CA LYS A 292 3.10 -9.21 -34.96
C LYS A 292 3.48 -9.11 -33.48
N VAL A 293 3.07 -10.10 -32.69
CA VAL A 293 3.43 -10.21 -31.26
C VAL A 293 4.94 -10.42 -31.12
N ARG A 294 5.70 -9.36 -30.80
CA ARG A 294 7.18 -9.40 -30.74
C ARG A 294 7.71 -10.38 -29.68
N MET A 295 7.13 -10.40 -28.48
CA MET A 295 7.53 -11.28 -27.37
C MET A 295 6.57 -12.47 -27.23
N ASN A 296 6.44 -13.27 -28.30
CA ASN A 296 5.51 -14.40 -28.36
C ASN A 296 6.04 -15.61 -27.55
N SER A 297 5.95 -15.50 -26.22
CA SER A 297 6.42 -16.47 -25.23
C SER A 297 5.87 -16.14 -23.84
N PRO A 298 6.08 -16.98 -22.80
CA PRO A 298 5.75 -16.66 -21.41
C PRO A 298 6.59 -15.51 -20.81
N ARG A 299 7.62 -15.01 -21.51
CA ARG A 299 8.50 -13.94 -21.01
C ARG A 299 7.72 -12.64 -20.77
N ASP A 300 7.96 -12.02 -19.62
CA ASP A 300 7.37 -10.74 -19.27
C ASP A 300 8.03 -9.57 -20.02
N GLY A 301 7.25 -8.93 -20.89
CA GLY A 301 7.63 -7.70 -21.59
C GLY A 301 6.98 -6.45 -21.00
N SER A 302 6.35 -6.55 -19.82
CA SER A 302 5.69 -5.45 -19.11
C SER A 302 6.31 -5.22 -17.74
N GLY A 303 6.47 -6.27 -16.93
CA GLY A 303 7.00 -6.22 -15.57
C GLY A 303 5.98 -6.61 -14.50
N HIS A 304 4.69 -6.44 -14.79
CA HIS A 304 3.59 -6.67 -13.84
C HIS A 304 3.54 -8.12 -13.32
N GLY A 305 3.54 -9.12 -14.20
CA GLY A 305 3.52 -10.53 -13.82
C GLY A 305 4.79 -11.01 -13.12
N THR A 306 5.94 -10.41 -13.43
CA THR A 306 7.19 -10.59 -12.67
C THR A 306 7.05 -10.06 -11.25
N HIS A 307 6.41 -8.89 -11.09
CA HIS A 307 6.18 -8.23 -9.81
C HIS A 307 5.23 -9.06 -8.94
N THR A 308 4.04 -9.37 -9.43
CA THR A 308 3.01 -10.15 -8.71
C THR A 308 3.51 -11.55 -8.31
N SER A 309 4.21 -12.25 -9.21
CA SER A 309 4.81 -13.56 -8.92
C SER A 309 5.83 -13.51 -7.78
N SER A 310 6.65 -12.45 -7.75
CA SER A 310 7.67 -12.28 -6.72
C SER A 310 7.10 -11.82 -5.36
N ILE A 311 5.94 -11.14 -5.34
CA ILE A 311 5.19 -10.87 -4.10
C ILE A 311 4.62 -12.16 -3.52
N ALA A 312 3.92 -12.96 -4.33
CA ALA A 312 3.29 -14.18 -3.85
C ALA A 312 4.33 -15.19 -3.35
N ALA A 313 5.36 -15.44 -4.16
CA ALA A 313 6.33 -16.50 -3.90
C ALA A 313 7.72 -16.19 -4.48
N GLY A 314 8.25 -14.97 -4.35
CA GLY A 314 9.68 -14.71 -4.59
C GLY A 314 10.58 -15.49 -3.63
N ASN A 315 11.72 -15.99 -4.12
CA ASN A 315 12.82 -16.47 -3.29
C ASN A 315 13.59 -15.27 -2.68
N TYR A 316 14.52 -15.54 -1.76
CA TYR A 316 15.29 -14.50 -1.05
C TYR A 316 16.33 -13.84 -1.98
N VAL A 317 16.26 -12.52 -2.16
CA VAL A 317 17.19 -11.72 -2.96
C VAL A 317 17.80 -10.61 -2.11
N LYS A 318 19.11 -10.62 -1.89
CA LYS A 318 19.81 -9.62 -1.07
C LYS A 318 20.14 -8.36 -1.87
N GLY A 319 20.09 -7.19 -1.22
CA GLY A 319 20.45 -5.91 -1.84
C GLY A 319 19.38 -5.33 -2.76
N SER A 320 18.16 -5.85 -2.70
CA SER A 320 16.99 -5.30 -3.42
C SER A 320 16.71 -3.88 -2.94
N SER A 321 16.51 -2.94 -3.88
CA SER A 321 16.08 -1.58 -3.61
C SER A 321 15.39 -0.98 -4.84
N TYR A 322 14.63 0.08 -4.65
CA TYR A 322 14.23 1.00 -5.72
C TYR A 322 15.20 2.17 -5.69
N PHE A 323 16.28 2.12 -6.48
CA PHE A 323 17.30 3.18 -6.57
C PHE A 323 17.79 3.69 -5.19
N GLY A 324 17.97 2.79 -4.22
CA GLY A 324 18.37 3.10 -2.83
C GLY A 324 17.21 3.20 -1.82
N TYR A 325 15.99 3.53 -2.25
CA TYR A 325 14.80 3.42 -1.39
C TYR A 325 14.46 1.95 -1.12
N ALA A 326 13.85 1.66 0.04
CA ALA A 326 13.43 0.31 0.42
C ALA A 326 14.55 -0.74 0.30
N THR A 327 15.77 -0.42 0.72
CA THR A 327 16.92 -1.34 0.63
C THR A 327 16.78 -2.51 1.62
N GLY A 328 16.92 -3.76 1.16
CA GLY A 328 16.86 -4.96 2.01
C GLY A 328 16.98 -6.29 1.26
N ILE A 329 16.25 -7.33 1.70
CA ILE A 329 16.27 -8.69 1.15
C ILE A 329 14.88 -9.09 0.59
N ALA A 330 14.52 -8.73 -0.64
CA ALA A 330 13.21 -9.09 -1.19
C ALA A 330 12.94 -10.61 -1.15
N ARG A 331 11.71 -11.00 -0.83
CA ARG A 331 11.21 -12.38 -0.74
C ARG A 331 9.70 -12.33 -0.84
N GLY A 332 9.06 -13.40 -1.31
CA GLY A 332 7.61 -13.50 -1.35
C GLY A 332 7.01 -13.88 0.00
N ILE A 333 5.69 -13.88 0.07
CA ILE A 333 4.95 -14.33 1.24
C ILE A 333 5.06 -15.85 1.45
N ALA A 334 5.10 -16.64 0.37
CA ALA A 334 5.39 -18.07 0.38
C ALA A 334 6.72 -18.38 -0.34
N PRO A 335 7.89 -18.08 0.27
CA PRO A 335 9.16 -18.14 -0.45
C PRO A 335 9.59 -19.55 -0.87
N ARG A 336 9.00 -20.62 -0.30
CA ARG A 336 9.23 -22.01 -0.72
C ARG A 336 8.06 -22.64 -1.50
N ALA A 337 7.03 -21.88 -1.84
CA ALA A 337 6.03 -22.32 -2.82
C ALA A 337 6.61 -22.30 -4.24
N CYS A 338 6.10 -23.18 -5.10
CA CYS A 338 6.39 -23.19 -6.53
C CYS A 338 5.51 -22.16 -7.25
N VAL A 339 6.04 -21.57 -8.31
CA VAL A 339 5.36 -20.61 -9.19
C VAL A 339 5.04 -21.28 -10.51
N ALA A 340 3.80 -21.10 -10.97
CA ALA A 340 3.37 -21.44 -12.32
C ALA A 340 2.80 -20.20 -13.02
N MET A 341 3.38 -19.80 -14.17
CA MET A 341 2.98 -18.59 -14.89
C MET A 341 2.10 -18.91 -16.10
N TYR A 342 0.96 -18.25 -16.20
CA TYR A 342 0.01 -18.35 -17.31
C TYR A 342 -0.21 -16.98 -17.93
N LYS A 343 0.59 -16.64 -18.94
CA LYS A 343 0.53 -15.32 -19.57
C LYS A 343 -0.72 -15.18 -20.44
N ALA A 344 -1.69 -14.40 -20.00
CA ALA A 344 -2.90 -14.05 -20.77
C ALA A 344 -3.02 -12.53 -21.04
N ILE A 345 -2.23 -11.71 -20.36
CA ILE A 345 -2.23 -10.24 -20.52
C ILE A 345 -1.14 -9.83 -21.50
N TRP A 346 -1.49 -9.00 -22.49
CA TRP A 346 -0.56 -8.50 -23.50
C TRP A 346 -0.66 -6.98 -23.63
N ARG A 347 0.45 -6.33 -23.96
CA ARG A 347 0.49 -4.88 -24.25
C ARG A 347 -0.47 -4.42 -25.35
N HIS A 348 -0.94 -5.35 -26.19
CA HIS A 348 -1.84 -5.08 -27.32
C HIS A 348 -3.32 -5.35 -26.99
N GLY A 349 -3.64 -5.76 -25.76
CA GLY A 349 -4.99 -6.08 -25.31
C GLY A 349 -5.04 -7.29 -24.37
N VAL A 350 -6.13 -7.38 -23.62
CA VAL A 350 -6.50 -8.52 -22.78
C VAL A 350 -7.80 -9.08 -23.32
N TYR A 351 -7.88 -10.40 -23.47
CA TYR A 351 -9.04 -11.08 -24.03
C TYR A 351 -9.52 -12.15 -23.08
N SER A 352 -10.80 -12.11 -22.71
CA SER A 352 -11.40 -13.03 -21.74
C SER A 352 -11.21 -14.49 -22.14
N SER A 353 -11.22 -14.80 -23.45
CA SER A 353 -10.95 -16.15 -23.96
C SER A 353 -9.53 -16.65 -23.67
N ASP A 354 -8.51 -15.78 -23.72
CA ASP A 354 -7.13 -16.14 -23.36
C ASP A 354 -6.97 -16.28 -21.83
N VAL A 355 -7.70 -15.48 -21.05
CA VAL A 355 -7.74 -15.57 -19.57
C VAL A 355 -8.45 -16.86 -19.11
N VAL A 356 -9.59 -17.21 -19.70
CA VAL A 356 -10.29 -18.47 -19.40
C VAL A 356 -9.45 -19.68 -19.77
N ALA A 357 -8.77 -19.65 -20.94
CA ALA A 357 -7.86 -20.72 -21.33
C ALA A 357 -6.66 -20.87 -20.37
N ALA A 358 -6.15 -19.76 -19.84
CA ALA A 358 -5.12 -19.76 -18.81
C ALA A 358 -5.60 -20.37 -17.48
N ILE A 359 -6.81 -20.01 -17.02
CA ILE A 359 -7.42 -20.57 -15.80
C ILE A 359 -7.67 -22.07 -15.97
N ASP A 360 -8.31 -22.51 -17.06
CA ASP A 360 -8.61 -23.93 -17.27
C ASP A 360 -7.34 -24.78 -17.36
N GLN A 361 -6.31 -24.31 -18.08
CA GLN A 361 -5.02 -25.00 -18.11
C GLN A 361 -4.40 -25.10 -16.72
N ALA A 362 -4.45 -24.04 -15.90
CA ALA A 362 -3.89 -24.09 -14.55
C ALA A 362 -4.59 -25.14 -13.66
N LEU A 363 -5.91 -25.29 -13.83
CA LEU A 363 -6.69 -26.34 -13.16
C LEU A 363 -6.39 -27.75 -13.69
N GLN A 364 -5.94 -27.90 -14.94
CA GLN A 364 -5.47 -29.19 -15.48
C GLN A 364 -4.05 -29.52 -14.99
N ASP A 365 -3.18 -28.51 -14.89
CA ASP A 365 -1.79 -28.63 -14.48
C ASP A 365 -1.64 -28.96 -12.98
N GLY A 366 -2.65 -28.61 -12.17
CA GLY A 366 -2.78 -28.99 -10.76
C GLY A 366 -2.27 -27.94 -9.77
N VAL A 367 -2.51 -26.65 -10.03
CA VAL A 367 -2.26 -25.56 -9.07
C VAL A 367 -3.14 -25.68 -7.83
N ASP A 368 -2.70 -25.14 -6.69
CA ASP A 368 -3.47 -25.14 -5.44
C ASP A 368 -4.23 -23.83 -5.19
N VAL A 369 -3.63 -22.72 -5.61
CA VAL A 369 -4.14 -21.36 -5.46
C VAL A 369 -3.88 -20.61 -6.76
N LEU A 370 -4.87 -19.84 -7.22
CA LEU A 370 -4.76 -18.94 -8.36
C LEU A 370 -4.75 -17.48 -7.89
N SER A 371 -3.83 -16.69 -8.45
CA SER A 371 -3.74 -15.24 -8.27
C SER A 371 -4.11 -14.55 -9.59
N LEU A 372 -5.19 -13.76 -9.57
CA LEU A 372 -5.71 -12.98 -10.70
C LEU A 372 -5.58 -11.48 -10.39
N SER A 373 -4.48 -10.86 -10.79
CA SER A 373 -4.26 -9.41 -10.67
C SER A 373 -4.78 -8.69 -11.92
N LEU A 374 -6.03 -8.98 -12.28
CA LEU A 374 -6.75 -8.49 -13.45
C LEU A 374 -8.27 -8.52 -13.16
N GLY A 375 -9.06 -7.79 -13.93
CA GLY A 375 -10.52 -7.87 -13.91
C GLY A 375 -11.11 -7.31 -15.20
N LEU A 376 -12.39 -7.58 -15.43
CA LEU A 376 -13.15 -7.03 -16.55
C LEU A 376 -14.07 -5.94 -16.02
N SER A 377 -13.83 -4.67 -16.39
CA SER A 377 -14.72 -3.57 -16.03
C SER A 377 -15.98 -3.58 -16.90
N LEU A 378 -16.91 -4.46 -16.56
CA LEU A 378 -18.17 -4.68 -17.28
C LEU A 378 -19.35 -4.16 -16.45
N ASN A 379 -19.71 -2.89 -16.65
CA ASN A 379 -20.81 -2.26 -15.93
C ASN A 379 -22.15 -2.90 -16.30
N GLY A 380 -22.91 -3.37 -15.30
CA GLY A 380 -24.29 -3.82 -15.46
C GLY A 380 -24.47 -5.20 -16.11
N ILE A 381 -23.45 -6.06 -16.06
CA ILE A 381 -23.47 -7.40 -16.64
C ILE A 381 -23.74 -8.47 -15.57
N PHE A 382 -24.50 -9.52 -15.90
CA PHE A 382 -24.79 -10.65 -15.00
C PHE A 382 -23.59 -11.62 -14.87
N LEU A 383 -23.58 -12.50 -13.86
CA LEU A 383 -22.42 -13.36 -13.57
C LEU A 383 -22.09 -14.36 -14.69
N GLU A 384 -23.07 -14.77 -15.50
CA GLU A 384 -22.90 -15.77 -16.56
C GLU A 384 -22.22 -15.22 -17.82
N ASP A 385 -22.31 -13.90 -18.01
CA ASP A 385 -21.63 -13.15 -19.07
C ASP A 385 -20.19 -12.77 -18.64
N ASP A 386 -19.90 -12.74 -17.34
CA ASP A 386 -18.53 -12.65 -16.83
C ASP A 386 -17.82 -14.01 -16.96
N ALA A 387 -17.09 -14.15 -18.06
CA ALA A 387 -16.26 -15.31 -18.34
C ALA A 387 -15.21 -15.63 -17.24
N ILE A 388 -14.77 -14.66 -16.44
CA ILE A 388 -13.88 -14.90 -15.29
C ILE A 388 -14.68 -15.52 -14.15
N ALA A 389 -15.85 -14.97 -13.79
CA ALA A 389 -16.74 -15.59 -12.81
C ALA A 389 -17.07 -17.05 -13.19
N VAL A 390 -17.45 -17.30 -14.45
CA VAL A 390 -17.72 -18.66 -14.97
C VAL A 390 -16.51 -19.60 -14.84
N ALA A 391 -15.33 -19.19 -15.30
CA ALA A 391 -14.12 -20.04 -15.23
C ALA A 391 -13.64 -20.29 -13.80
N THR A 392 -13.84 -19.33 -12.90
CA THR A 392 -13.43 -19.44 -11.49
C THR A 392 -14.41 -20.22 -10.64
N PHE A 393 -15.68 -20.38 -11.07
CA PHE A 393 -16.59 -21.36 -10.48
C PHE A 393 -16.01 -22.78 -10.63
N ALA A 394 -15.48 -23.11 -11.83
CA ALA A 394 -14.82 -24.38 -12.09
C ALA A 394 -13.54 -24.61 -11.28
N ALA A 395 -12.86 -23.53 -10.84
CA ALA A 395 -11.72 -23.61 -9.93
C ALA A 395 -12.18 -23.99 -8.51
N MET A 396 -13.24 -23.34 -8.02
CA MET A 396 -13.87 -23.66 -6.74
C MET A 396 -14.36 -25.12 -6.69
N GLU A 397 -15.04 -25.61 -7.74
CA GLU A 397 -15.46 -27.01 -7.86
C GLU A 397 -14.29 -28.01 -7.76
N LYS A 398 -13.10 -27.63 -8.26
CA LYS A 398 -11.87 -28.43 -8.20
C LYS A 398 -11.06 -28.24 -6.91
N GLY A 399 -11.57 -27.49 -5.94
CA GLY A 399 -10.89 -27.23 -4.66
C GLY A 399 -9.74 -26.23 -4.74
N VAL A 400 -9.67 -25.42 -5.80
CA VAL A 400 -8.65 -24.38 -6.01
C VAL A 400 -9.22 -23.01 -5.61
N LEU A 401 -8.58 -22.35 -4.65
CA LEU A 401 -8.97 -20.99 -4.27
C LEU A 401 -8.45 -19.99 -5.31
N VAL A 402 -9.33 -19.10 -5.76
CA VAL A 402 -8.98 -17.98 -6.65
C VAL A 402 -9.01 -16.68 -5.85
N VAL A 403 -7.88 -15.98 -5.84
CA VAL A 403 -7.69 -14.68 -5.22
C VAL A 403 -7.63 -13.62 -6.33
N ALA A 404 -8.47 -12.59 -6.25
CA ALA A 404 -8.63 -11.58 -7.29
C ALA A 404 -8.57 -10.15 -6.76
N SER A 405 -8.05 -9.21 -7.56
CA SER A 405 -7.99 -7.79 -7.21
C SER A 405 -9.37 -7.12 -7.24
N ALA A 406 -9.71 -6.28 -6.26
CA ALA A 406 -11.00 -5.57 -6.25
C ALA A 406 -11.19 -4.60 -7.44
N GLY A 407 -10.10 -3.99 -7.92
CA GLY A 407 -10.11 -2.91 -8.92
C GLY A 407 -9.37 -1.68 -8.39
N ASN A 408 -9.07 -0.71 -9.26
CA ASN A 408 -8.33 0.51 -8.91
C ASN A 408 -9.14 1.79 -9.25
N ASP A 409 -10.47 1.67 -9.29
CA ASP A 409 -11.41 2.71 -9.73
C ASP A 409 -12.17 3.36 -8.55
N GLY A 410 -11.65 3.20 -7.33
CA GLY A 410 -12.13 3.88 -6.13
C GLY A 410 -11.94 5.42 -6.19
N PRO A 411 -12.48 6.16 -5.22
CA PRO A 411 -13.05 5.69 -3.95
C PRO A 411 -14.59 5.56 -3.94
N SER A 412 -15.28 5.77 -5.06
CA SER A 412 -16.74 5.67 -5.09
C SER A 412 -17.22 4.24 -4.81
N TYR A 413 -18.36 4.09 -4.13
CA TYR A 413 -19.07 2.80 -4.05
C TYR A 413 -19.45 2.28 -5.44
N TRP A 414 -19.68 0.96 -5.54
CA TRP A 414 -20.04 0.25 -6.77
C TRP A 414 -18.95 0.24 -7.87
N THR A 415 -17.67 0.38 -7.49
CA THR A 415 -16.52 0.42 -8.42
C THR A 415 -15.72 -0.89 -8.47
N LEU A 416 -16.15 -1.90 -7.72
CA LEU A 416 -15.50 -3.21 -7.62
C LEU A 416 -15.91 -4.15 -8.77
N ILE A 417 -14.94 -4.85 -9.37
CA ILE A 417 -15.14 -5.61 -10.62
C ILE A 417 -14.98 -7.14 -10.52
N ASN A 418 -14.39 -7.67 -9.44
CA ASN A 418 -14.19 -9.12 -9.25
C ASN A 418 -14.97 -9.64 -8.02
N GLY A 419 -16.28 -9.42 -7.95
CA GLY A 419 -17.08 -9.69 -6.76
C GLY A 419 -17.86 -11.01 -6.73
N ALA A 420 -17.59 -11.96 -7.63
CA ALA A 420 -18.30 -13.24 -7.65
C ALA A 420 -18.14 -14.00 -6.30
N PRO A 421 -19.19 -14.63 -5.73
CA PRO A 421 -19.17 -15.16 -4.36
C PRO A 421 -18.14 -16.28 -4.08
N TRP A 422 -17.69 -17.00 -5.11
CA TRP A 422 -16.66 -18.04 -4.99
C TRP A 422 -15.22 -17.51 -5.04
N LEU A 423 -15.02 -16.23 -5.37
CA LEU A 423 -13.72 -15.55 -5.30
C LEU A 423 -13.37 -15.10 -3.88
N LEU A 424 -12.07 -14.90 -3.63
CA LEU A 424 -11.53 -14.06 -2.56
C LEU A 424 -11.02 -12.75 -3.17
N THR A 425 -11.75 -11.66 -2.92
CA THR A 425 -11.59 -10.34 -3.55
C THR A 425 -10.84 -9.39 -2.62
N VAL A 426 -9.74 -8.81 -3.10
CA VAL A 426 -8.74 -8.12 -2.25
C VAL A 426 -8.70 -6.62 -2.51
N GLY A 427 -8.93 -5.83 -1.46
CA GLY A 427 -8.70 -4.38 -1.42
C GLY A 427 -7.25 -4.02 -1.10
N ALA A 428 -6.82 -2.82 -1.50
CA ALA A 428 -5.46 -2.33 -1.30
C ALA A 428 -5.35 -1.41 -0.08
N GLY A 429 -4.43 -1.74 0.81
CA GLY A 429 -4.05 -0.88 1.93
C GLY A 429 -2.58 -0.47 1.90
N THR A 430 -2.29 0.65 2.57
CA THR A 430 -0.93 1.13 2.81
C THR A 430 -0.16 0.22 3.77
N ILE A 431 1.16 0.44 3.86
CA ILE A 431 2.04 -0.17 4.86
C ILE A 431 2.63 0.93 5.75
N ASP A 432 3.18 0.56 6.91
CA ASP A 432 3.89 1.46 7.83
C ASP A 432 5.27 1.90 7.31
N ARG A 433 5.45 2.00 5.98
CA ARG A 433 6.68 2.44 5.32
C ARG A 433 6.40 3.60 4.39
N GLU A 434 7.21 4.65 4.52
CA GLU A 434 7.12 5.88 3.74
C GLU A 434 8.46 6.23 3.10
N PHE A 435 8.41 6.95 1.98
CA PHE A 435 9.58 7.36 1.22
C PHE A 435 9.71 8.88 1.26
N GLU A 436 10.85 9.34 1.76
CA GLU A 436 11.07 10.73 2.11
C GLU A 436 12.29 11.32 1.40
N GLY A 437 12.22 12.64 1.22
CA GLY A 437 13.37 13.52 1.19
C GLY A 437 13.38 14.46 2.40
N SER A 438 14.43 15.27 2.54
CA SER A 438 14.45 16.37 3.50
C SER A 438 15.03 17.64 2.90
N LEU A 439 14.40 18.76 3.24
CA LEU A 439 14.83 20.12 2.91
C LEU A 439 15.49 20.70 4.16
N THR A 440 16.77 21.04 4.07
CA THR A 440 17.48 21.80 5.11
C THR A 440 17.64 23.23 4.66
N LEU A 441 16.99 24.18 5.31
CA LEU A 441 17.15 25.61 5.07
C LEU A 441 18.50 26.08 5.61
N GLY A 442 19.07 27.14 5.04
CA GLY A 442 20.31 27.77 5.53
C GLY A 442 20.23 28.33 6.96
N SER A 443 19.03 28.42 7.55
CA SER A 443 18.80 28.68 8.97
C SER A 443 19.03 27.46 9.89
N GLY A 444 19.27 26.27 9.32
CA GLY A 444 19.35 24.99 10.03
C GLY A 444 18.00 24.30 10.25
N VAL A 445 16.88 24.92 9.85
CA VAL A 445 15.55 24.29 9.93
C VAL A 445 15.44 23.16 8.91
N GLN A 446 15.05 21.97 9.35
CA GLN A 446 14.85 20.80 8.51
C GLN A 446 13.36 20.46 8.40
N ILE A 447 12.89 20.19 7.18
CA ILE A 447 11.51 19.82 6.83
C ILE A 447 11.57 18.52 6.03
N ASN A 448 10.86 17.47 6.46
CA ASN A 448 10.74 16.22 5.69
C ASN A 448 9.59 16.34 4.69
N PHE A 449 9.68 15.62 3.57
CA PHE A 449 8.65 15.61 2.52
C PHE A 449 8.61 14.24 1.83
N LYS A 450 7.45 13.84 1.30
CA LYS A 450 7.34 12.59 0.51
C LYS A 450 8.12 12.70 -0.80
N SER A 451 8.90 11.68 -1.16
CA SER A 451 9.61 11.64 -2.44
C SER A 451 9.97 10.22 -2.88
N LEU A 452 9.89 9.99 -4.17
CA LEU A 452 10.44 8.82 -4.87
C LEU A 452 11.46 9.22 -5.94
N TYR A 453 11.98 10.47 -5.92
CA TYR A 453 12.97 10.92 -6.90
C TYR A 453 14.16 9.96 -6.97
N PRO A 454 14.39 9.28 -8.12
CA PRO A 454 15.35 8.18 -8.21
C PRO A 454 16.72 8.64 -8.71
N GLY A 455 16.86 9.89 -9.17
CA GLY A 455 18.12 10.40 -9.71
C GLY A 455 19.19 10.69 -8.64
N ASN A 456 20.41 10.95 -9.10
CA ASN A 456 21.56 11.20 -8.22
C ASN A 456 21.74 12.69 -7.84
N SER A 457 20.94 13.61 -8.39
CA SER A 457 21.06 15.03 -8.08
C SER A 457 20.49 15.33 -6.69
N SER A 458 21.24 16.05 -5.86
CA SER A 458 20.81 16.50 -4.53
C SER A 458 21.36 17.90 -4.31
N PRO A 459 20.65 18.95 -4.80
CA PRO A 459 21.11 20.33 -4.70
C PRO A 459 21.39 20.71 -3.25
N SER A 460 22.60 21.20 -2.95
CA SER A 460 23.03 21.52 -1.58
C SER A 460 23.61 22.93 -1.47
N HIS A 461 23.20 23.65 -0.42
CA HIS A 461 23.54 25.05 -0.15
C HIS A 461 23.27 26.00 -1.32
N VAL A 462 22.19 25.75 -2.07
CA VAL A 462 21.79 26.53 -3.25
C VAL A 462 20.76 27.60 -2.88
N SER A 463 20.77 28.72 -3.61
CA SER A 463 19.76 29.78 -3.55
C SER A 463 18.33 29.25 -3.68
N LEU A 464 17.41 29.74 -2.84
CA LEU A 464 15.97 29.51 -2.92
C LEU A 464 15.28 30.73 -3.54
N ALA A 465 14.45 30.51 -4.55
CA ALA A 465 13.75 31.57 -5.28
C ALA A 465 12.23 31.38 -5.18
N PHE A 466 11.51 32.23 -4.43
CA PHE A 466 10.04 32.17 -4.40
C PHE A 466 9.46 32.82 -5.67
N MET A 467 8.77 32.01 -6.47
CA MET A 467 8.26 32.36 -7.81
C MET A 467 6.71 32.34 -7.88
N ASP A 468 6.06 32.40 -6.71
CA ASP A 468 4.62 32.31 -6.51
C ASP A 468 4.00 31.11 -7.26
N ALA A 469 3.19 31.32 -8.30
CA ALA A 469 2.55 30.23 -9.05
C ALA A 469 3.48 29.44 -9.99
N CYS A 470 4.74 29.87 -10.24
CA CYS A 470 5.64 29.21 -11.20
C CYS A 470 5.07 29.07 -12.63
N ASP A 471 4.26 30.06 -13.04
CA ASP A 471 3.46 30.03 -14.28
C ASP A 471 4.25 30.31 -15.58
N SER A 472 5.43 30.92 -15.48
CA SER A 472 6.20 31.40 -16.63
C SER A 472 7.54 30.67 -16.75
N VAL A 473 7.65 29.78 -17.74
CA VAL A 473 8.91 29.12 -18.12
C VAL A 473 10.03 30.14 -18.39
N THR A 474 9.71 31.31 -18.95
CA THR A 474 10.68 32.38 -19.23
C THR A 474 11.23 33.01 -17.95
N GLU A 475 10.42 33.19 -16.91
CA GLU A 475 10.89 33.69 -15.61
C GLU A 475 11.66 32.60 -14.84
N LEU A 476 11.18 31.35 -14.86
CA LEU A 476 11.87 30.21 -14.25
C LEU A 476 13.26 29.97 -14.85
N LYS A 477 13.43 30.17 -16.16
CA LYS A 477 14.74 30.09 -16.84
C LYS A 477 15.77 31.11 -16.33
N LYS A 478 15.35 32.24 -15.77
CA LYS A 478 16.26 33.19 -15.10
C LYS A 478 16.81 32.63 -13.78
N MET A 479 16.10 31.67 -13.18
CA MET A 479 16.41 31.04 -11.89
C MET A 479 16.98 29.62 -12.04
N ILE A 480 17.53 29.27 -13.21
CA ILE A 480 17.99 27.90 -13.53
C ILE A 480 18.96 27.30 -12.49
N ASN A 481 19.82 28.14 -11.88
CA ASN A 481 20.79 27.76 -10.85
C ASN A 481 20.25 27.85 -9.41
N SER A 482 18.92 27.98 -9.22
CA SER A 482 18.26 28.04 -7.91
C SER A 482 17.27 26.89 -7.74
N ILE A 483 16.91 26.59 -6.49
CA ILE A 483 15.72 25.80 -6.19
C ILE A 483 14.53 26.76 -6.20
N VAL A 484 13.58 26.57 -7.10
CA VAL A 484 12.38 27.42 -7.17
C VAL A 484 11.33 26.97 -6.16
N VAL A 485 10.66 27.91 -5.49
CA VAL A 485 9.59 27.64 -4.55
C VAL A 485 8.28 28.13 -5.14
N CYS A 486 7.40 27.18 -5.41
CA CYS A 486 6.11 27.33 -6.04
C CYS A 486 5.02 27.12 -4.98
N ARG A 487 3.98 27.93 -5.02
CA ARG A 487 2.74 27.75 -4.25
C ARG A 487 1.64 27.36 -5.20
N GLU A 488 0.88 26.32 -4.89
CA GLU A 488 -0.27 25.95 -5.71
C GLU A 488 -1.32 27.06 -5.70
N ASP A 489 -1.72 27.49 -6.91
CA ASP A 489 -2.80 28.46 -7.13
C ASP A 489 -3.98 27.87 -7.94
N SER A 490 -3.68 26.90 -8.82
CA SER A 490 -4.58 26.45 -9.89
C SER A 490 -4.35 25.01 -10.34
N SER A 491 -3.09 24.60 -10.55
CA SER A 491 -2.74 23.24 -10.98
C SER A 491 -1.26 22.94 -10.73
N ILE A 492 -0.96 22.13 -9.72
CA ILE A 492 0.39 21.64 -9.44
C ILE A 492 1.06 20.97 -10.65
N SER A 493 0.31 20.22 -11.49
CA SER A 493 0.86 19.60 -12.71
C SER A 493 1.49 20.63 -13.63
N ARG A 494 0.80 21.75 -13.88
CA ARG A 494 1.32 22.83 -14.74
C ARG A 494 2.58 23.46 -14.16
N GLN A 495 2.68 23.57 -12.83
CA GLN A 495 3.88 24.09 -12.16
C GLN A 495 5.07 23.13 -12.33
N ILE A 496 4.83 21.81 -12.24
CA ILE A 496 5.83 20.77 -12.50
C ILE A 496 6.30 20.83 -13.95
N ASP A 497 5.38 20.83 -14.92
CA ASP A 497 5.69 20.89 -16.36
C ASP A 497 6.52 22.13 -16.70
N ASN A 498 6.14 23.29 -16.15
CA ASN A 498 6.87 24.54 -16.31
C ASN A 498 8.29 24.49 -15.72
N ALA A 499 8.46 23.89 -14.54
CA ALA A 499 9.77 23.73 -13.90
C ALA A 499 10.68 22.78 -14.71
N VAL A 500 10.14 21.67 -15.20
CA VAL A 500 10.84 20.73 -16.09
C VAL A 500 11.25 21.41 -17.40
N ALA A 501 10.33 22.13 -18.06
CA ALA A 501 10.60 22.85 -19.31
C ALA A 501 11.55 24.05 -19.15
N ALA A 502 11.67 24.60 -17.93
CA ALA A 502 12.66 25.61 -17.59
C ALA A 502 14.06 25.03 -17.30
N GLY A 503 14.15 23.74 -16.97
CA GLY A 503 15.42 23.07 -16.64
C GLY A 503 15.99 23.50 -15.29
N VAL A 504 15.15 23.92 -14.34
CA VAL A 504 15.62 24.39 -13.01
C VAL A 504 16.33 23.28 -12.23
N LEU A 505 17.32 23.67 -11.41
CA LEU A 505 18.12 22.73 -10.62
C LEU A 505 17.29 21.90 -9.63
N GLY A 506 16.18 22.45 -9.14
CA GLY A 506 15.19 21.75 -8.34
C GLY A 506 13.98 22.63 -8.03
N ALA A 507 12.92 22.04 -7.46
CA ALA A 507 11.70 22.75 -7.10
C ALA A 507 11.14 22.30 -5.74
N ILE A 508 10.42 23.21 -5.08
CA ILE A 508 9.59 22.95 -3.91
C ILE A 508 8.18 23.39 -4.26
N PHE A 509 7.24 22.44 -4.29
CA PHE A 509 5.82 22.69 -4.54
C PHE A 509 5.06 22.65 -3.21
N ILE A 510 4.38 23.75 -2.88
CA ILE A 510 3.59 23.89 -1.67
C ILE A 510 2.12 23.58 -2.01
N SER A 511 1.62 22.45 -1.54
CA SER A 511 0.30 21.88 -1.86
C SER A 511 -0.15 20.89 -0.79
N ASP A 512 -1.45 20.88 -0.48
CA ASP A 512 -2.12 19.86 0.34
C ASP A 512 -2.96 18.90 -0.53
N SER A 513 -2.62 18.76 -1.82
CA SER A 513 -3.38 17.94 -2.77
C SER A 513 -3.42 16.45 -2.39
N ALA A 514 -4.59 15.83 -2.49
CA ALA A 514 -4.73 14.38 -2.31
C ALA A 514 -3.94 13.56 -3.37
N LEU A 515 -3.58 14.18 -4.50
CA LEU A 515 -2.88 13.53 -5.61
C LEU A 515 -1.34 13.49 -5.45
N LEU A 516 -0.79 13.87 -4.31
CA LEU A 516 0.66 13.93 -4.10
C LEU A 516 1.39 12.60 -4.35
N GLU A 517 0.76 11.43 -4.14
CA GLU A 517 1.39 10.13 -4.45
C GLU A 517 1.72 9.96 -5.95
N VAL A 518 1.01 10.63 -6.85
CA VAL A 518 1.33 10.65 -8.29
C VAL A 518 2.61 11.46 -8.52
N TYR A 519 2.72 12.63 -7.90
CA TYR A 519 3.78 13.60 -8.18
C TYR A 519 5.13 13.30 -7.50
N ILE A 520 5.14 12.52 -6.40
CA ILE A 520 6.40 12.15 -5.71
C ILE A 520 7.37 11.34 -6.59
N ARG A 521 6.88 10.71 -7.67
CA ARG A 521 7.69 10.09 -8.73
C ARG A 521 8.22 11.16 -9.71
N SER A 522 8.95 12.14 -9.18
CA SER A 522 9.47 13.23 -10.00
C SER A 522 10.65 12.80 -10.87
N SER A 523 10.76 13.39 -12.06
CA SER A 523 11.88 13.22 -13.00
C SER A 523 13.08 14.12 -12.70
N PHE A 524 12.96 15.04 -11.74
CA PHE A 524 13.99 15.98 -11.30
C PHE A 524 13.92 16.22 -9.78
N PRO A 525 14.89 16.91 -9.15
CA PRO A 525 14.87 17.18 -7.71
C PRO A 525 13.68 18.04 -7.27
N ALA A 526 12.60 17.38 -6.84
CA ALA A 526 11.35 18.02 -6.42
C ALA A 526 10.94 17.62 -5.00
N ALA A 527 10.48 18.59 -4.22
CA ALA A 527 9.90 18.42 -2.89
C ALA A 527 8.43 18.84 -2.90
N PHE A 528 7.57 18.04 -2.25
CA PHE A 528 6.14 18.30 -2.10
C PHE A 528 5.81 18.52 -0.63
N ILE A 529 5.45 19.76 -0.29
CA ILE A 529 5.41 20.24 1.09
C ILE A 529 4.02 20.78 1.40
N ASN A 530 3.48 20.44 2.57
CA ASN A 530 2.17 20.94 3.02
C ASN A 530 2.15 22.47 3.18
N VAL A 531 0.96 23.06 3.22
CA VAL A 531 0.80 24.53 3.26
C VAL A 531 1.43 25.17 4.51
N ASN A 532 1.44 24.50 5.66
CA ASN A 532 1.99 25.05 6.91
C ASN A 532 3.52 25.15 6.87
N ASP A 533 4.20 24.07 6.46
CA ASP A 533 5.65 24.07 6.26
C ASP A 533 6.05 24.99 5.10
N GLY A 534 5.23 25.06 4.04
CA GLY A 534 5.38 26.01 2.95
C GLY A 534 5.36 27.48 3.38
N GLN A 535 4.49 27.85 4.34
CA GLN A 535 4.50 29.19 4.94
C GLN A 535 5.82 29.48 5.67
N THR A 536 6.38 28.50 6.39
CA THR A 536 7.68 28.61 7.07
C THR A 536 8.82 28.88 6.07
N ILE A 537 8.84 28.16 4.94
CA ILE A 537 9.82 28.36 3.86
C ILE A 537 9.71 29.76 3.25
N ILE A 538 8.50 30.22 2.94
CA ILE A 538 8.26 31.54 2.34
C ILE A 538 8.61 32.67 3.33
N ALA A 539 8.34 32.49 4.63
CA ALA A 539 8.75 33.44 5.66
C ALA A 539 10.28 33.53 5.80
N TYR A 540 10.99 32.40 5.71
CA TYR A 540 12.46 32.36 5.68
C TYR A 540 13.02 33.10 4.45
N ILE A 541 12.49 32.84 3.25
CA ILE A 541 12.92 33.49 2.00
C ILE A 541 12.72 35.01 2.07
N LYS A 542 11.60 35.48 2.62
CA LYS A 542 11.32 36.93 2.75
C LYS A 542 12.17 37.64 3.82
N LYS A 543 12.72 36.91 4.78
CA LYS A 543 13.50 37.46 5.91
C LYS A 543 15.01 37.44 5.66
N CYS A 544 15.50 36.52 4.83
CA CYS A 544 16.93 36.36 4.56
C CYS A 544 17.32 37.06 3.25
N ASN A 545 18.42 37.82 3.26
CA ASN A 545 18.94 38.48 2.05
C ASN A 545 19.51 37.48 1.03
N TYR A 546 19.97 36.31 1.50
CA TYR A 546 20.57 35.24 0.69
C TYR A 546 20.03 33.88 1.14
N PRO A 547 18.74 33.59 0.89
CA PRO A 547 18.10 32.37 1.38
C PRO A 547 18.66 31.16 0.62
N THR A 548 19.32 30.26 1.33
CA THR A 548 19.81 28.98 0.78
C THR A 548 19.02 27.79 1.32
N GLY A 549 19.08 26.66 0.62
CA GLY A 549 18.60 25.37 1.08
C GLY A 549 19.34 24.19 0.44
N SER A 550 19.16 23.01 1.03
CA SER A 550 19.66 21.73 0.55
C SER A 550 18.52 20.71 0.47
N LEU A 551 18.38 20.01 -0.65
CA LEU A 551 17.47 18.90 -0.85
C LEU A 551 18.25 17.57 -0.76
N GLN A 552 17.75 16.65 0.05
CA GLN A 552 18.21 15.27 0.14
C GLN A 552 17.05 14.32 -0.15
N PHE A 553 17.35 13.15 -0.70
CA PHE A 553 16.37 12.14 -1.15
C PHE A 553 16.78 10.74 -0.65
N ARG A 554 16.06 9.69 -1.09
CA ARG A 554 16.41 8.28 -0.79
C ARG A 554 16.32 7.88 0.69
N LYS A 555 15.54 8.61 1.48
CA LYS A 555 15.21 8.21 2.86
C LYS A 555 14.03 7.25 2.83
N THR A 556 14.12 6.16 3.58
CA THR A 556 13.00 5.23 3.83
C THR A 556 12.71 5.24 5.31
N VAL A 557 11.47 5.51 5.69
CA VAL A 557 10.99 5.51 7.07
C VAL A 557 10.09 4.30 7.26
N ILE A 558 10.21 3.63 8.40
CA ILE A 558 9.43 2.44 8.79
C ILE A 558 8.82 2.70 10.17
N GLY A 559 7.64 2.12 10.44
CA GLY A 559 6.85 2.36 11.65
C GLY A 559 5.98 3.61 11.56
N THR A 560 5.61 4.06 10.36
CA THR A 560 4.68 5.19 10.17
C THR A 560 3.28 4.87 10.68
N LYS A 561 2.54 5.89 11.11
CA LYS A 561 1.24 5.75 11.79
C LYS A 561 0.25 6.80 11.29
N PRO A 562 -1.03 6.44 11.09
CA PRO A 562 -1.60 5.09 11.17
C PRO A 562 -1.25 4.24 9.95
N ALA A 563 -1.09 2.93 10.14
CA ALA A 563 -1.01 1.96 9.05
C ALA A 563 -1.55 0.58 9.48
N PRO A 564 -2.25 -0.15 8.60
CA PRO A 564 -2.64 0.24 7.25
C PRO A 564 -3.76 1.29 7.25
N MET A 565 -3.92 1.96 6.12
CA MET A 565 -5.11 2.70 5.72
C MET A 565 -5.61 2.10 4.39
N VAL A 566 -6.91 2.17 4.11
CA VAL A 566 -7.44 1.84 2.78
C VAL A 566 -6.98 2.91 1.81
N ASP A 567 -6.45 2.49 0.66
CA ASP A 567 -6.00 3.43 -0.36
C ASP A 567 -7.18 4.04 -1.12
N SER A 568 -6.97 5.27 -1.59
CA SER A 568 -7.93 6.07 -2.35
C SER A 568 -8.36 5.41 -3.66
N TYR A 569 -7.42 4.77 -4.37
CA TYR A 569 -7.71 4.07 -5.62
C TYR A 569 -8.41 2.72 -5.42
N SER A 570 -8.38 2.12 -4.22
CA SER A 570 -8.94 0.77 -4.02
C SER A 570 -10.44 0.79 -4.32
N SER A 571 -10.89 0.01 -5.30
CA SER A 571 -12.32 -0.08 -5.65
C SER A 571 -13.16 -0.53 -4.45
N ARG A 572 -14.36 0.06 -4.31
CA ARG A 572 -15.27 -0.14 -3.18
C ARG A 572 -16.52 -0.91 -3.58
N GLY A 573 -17.08 -1.65 -2.62
CA GLY A 573 -18.34 -2.36 -2.79
C GLY A 573 -19.58 -1.48 -2.82
N PRO A 574 -20.78 -2.09 -2.86
CA PRO A 574 -21.01 -3.52 -3.10
C PRO A 574 -20.67 -3.93 -4.54
N PHE A 575 -20.72 -5.23 -4.82
CA PHE A 575 -20.59 -5.72 -6.19
C PHE A 575 -21.93 -5.68 -6.93
N LEU A 576 -21.97 -5.00 -8.08
CA LEU A 576 -23.22 -4.73 -8.80
C LEU A 576 -23.96 -6.01 -9.23
N SER A 577 -23.24 -7.04 -9.69
CA SER A 577 -23.84 -8.28 -10.20
C SER A 577 -24.24 -9.29 -9.11
N CYS A 578 -23.83 -9.06 -7.86
CA CYS A 578 -24.21 -9.87 -6.69
C CYS A 578 -24.17 -9.02 -5.41
N PRO A 579 -25.12 -8.08 -5.23
CA PRO A 579 -25.09 -7.13 -4.10
C PRO A 579 -25.39 -7.78 -2.75
N ASN A 580 -25.94 -9.00 -2.74
CA ASN A 580 -26.30 -9.74 -1.53
C ASN A 580 -25.09 -10.40 -0.82
N ILE A 581 -23.88 -10.27 -1.37
CA ILE A 581 -22.63 -10.74 -0.75
C ILE A 581 -21.67 -9.54 -0.64
N PRO A 582 -21.20 -9.17 0.57
CA PRO A 582 -20.36 -7.99 0.73
C PRO A 582 -18.99 -8.20 0.08
N LYS A 583 -18.44 -7.14 -0.50
CA LYS A 583 -17.13 -7.10 -1.17
C LYS A 583 -16.49 -5.71 -0.96
N PRO A 584 -15.14 -5.60 -0.93
CA PRO A 584 -14.14 -6.67 -0.99
C PRO A 584 -14.20 -7.56 0.28
N ASP A 585 -13.49 -8.69 0.28
CA ASP A 585 -13.51 -9.60 1.43
C ASP A 585 -12.45 -9.24 2.48
N ILE A 586 -11.31 -8.70 2.03
CA ILE A 586 -10.13 -8.48 2.87
C ILE A 586 -9.23 -7.37 2.30
N LEU A 587 -8.48 -6.71 3.18
CA LEU A 587 -7.47 -5.70 2.87
C LEU A 587 -6.07 -6.28 2.98
N ALA A 588 -5.18 -5.99 2.03
CA ALA A 588 -3.78 -6.41 2.09
C ALA A 588 -2.81 -5.33 1.55
N PRO A 589 -1.49 -5.44 1.81
CA PRO A 589 -0.49 -4.47 1.34
C PRO A 589 -0.52 -4.28 -0.18
N GLY A 590 -0.98 -3.11 -0.62
CA GLY A 590 -1.17 -2.77 -2.03
C GLY A 590 -0.37 -1.56 -2.49
N SER A 591 -0.04 -0.62 -1.60
CA SER A 591 0.61 0.65 -1.96
C SER A 591 2.14 0.57 -1.88
N LEU A 592 2.83 1.05 -2.92
CA LEU A 592 4.30 1.15 -3.02
C LEU A 592 5.06 -0.11 -2.54
N VAL A 593 4.63 -1.26 -3.04
CA VAL A 593 5.22 -2.58 -2.77
C VAL A 593 6.47 -2.78 -3.63
N LEU A 594 7.60 -3.15 -3.00
CA LEU A 594 8.85 -3.46 -3.70
C LEU A 594 8.86 -4.93 -4.10
N ALA A 595 8.95 -5.21 -5.40
CA ALA A 595 9.09 -6.58 -5.91
C ALA A 595 9.91 -6.60 -7.21
N SER A 596 10.22 -7.80 -7.71
CA SER A 596 11.01 -7.98 -8.93
C SER A 596 10.34 -7.32 -10.14
N TRP A 597 11.16 -6.89 -11.10
CA TRP A 597 10.69 -6.26 -12.34
C TRP A 597 11.42 -6.84 -13.56
N SER A 598 10.81 -6.68 -14.73
CA SER A 598 11.45 -7.03 -16.00
C SER A 598 12.52 -5.98 -16.31
N PRO A 599 13.82 -6.35 -16.44
CA PRO A 599 14.91 -5.39 -16.64
C PRO A 599 14.88 -4.70 -18.01
N ILE A 600 14.02 -5.15 -18.93
CA ILE A 600 13.76 -4.50 -20.23
C ILE A 600 12.61 -3.50 -20.19
N SER A 601 11.91 -3.40 -19.05
CA SER A 601 10.86 -2.40 -18.79
C SER A 601 11.42 -1.27 -17.94
N SER A 602 11.13 -0.03 -18.31
CA SER A 602 11.48 1.14 -17.49
C SER A 602 10.79 1.07 -16.12
N VAL A 603 11.46 1.66 -15.13
CA VAL A 603 11.08 1.67 -13.70
C VAL A 603 10.85 3.10 -13.21
N ALA A 604 11.51 4.06 -13.84
CA ALA A 604 11.29 5.49 -13.68
C ALA A 604 11.80 6.25 -14.90
N GLU A 605 11.43 7.53 -15.02
CA GLU A 605 12.04 8.48 -15.95
C GLU A 605 12.68 9.62 -15.16
N VAL A 606 13.86 10.07 -15.59
CA VAL A 606 14.51 11.30 -15.12
C VAL A 606 14.90 12.16 -16.31
N GLN A 607 15.29 13.42 -16.09
CA GLN A 607 15.71 14.33 -17.17
C GLN A 607 16.82 13.76 -18.09
N SER A 608 17.63 12.81 -17.63
CA SER A 608 18.66 12.13 -18.43
C SER A 608 18.16 10.89 -19.19
N GLY A 609 16.86 10.56 -19.13
CA GLY A 609 16.23 9.43 -19.80
C GLY A 609 15.62 8.39 -18.85
N LEU A 610 15.19 7.27 -19.45
CA LEU A 610 14.56 6.15 -18.75
C LEU A 610 15.57 5.39 -17.87
N LEU A 611 15.14 5.04 -16.66
CA LEU A 611 15.88 4.20 -15.72
C LEU A 611 15.30 2.79 -15.66
N TYR A 612 16.18 1.80 -15.58
CA TYR A 612 15.86 0.38 -15.51
C TYR A 612 16.39 -0.21 -14.20
N SER A 613 15.68 -1.20 -13.65
CA SER A 613 16.06 -1.89 -12.41
C SER A 613 15.45 -3.30 -12.39
N ASN A 614 16.11 -4.21 -11.68
CA ASN A 614 15.57 -5.55 -11.40
C ASN A 614 14.42 -5.53 -10.38
N PHE A 615 14.15 -4.38 -9.76
CA PHE A 615 13.11 -4.17 -8.74
C PHE A 615 12.36 -2.85 -8.97
N ASN A 616 11.04 -2.86 -8.77
CA ASN A 616 10.16 -1.69 -8.90
C ASN A 616 9.25 -1.55 -7.66
N LEU A 617 8.88 -0.32 -7.33
CA LEU A 617 7.78 0.00 -6.41
C LEU A 617 6.51 0.17 -7.22
N MET A 618 5.46 -0.59 -6.91
CA MET A 618 4.14 -0.49 -7.55
C MET A 618 3.04 -0.30 -6.51
N SER A 619 2.01 0.49 -6.86
CA SER A 619 0.75 0.59 -6.10
C SER A 619 -0.37 -0.06 -6.92
N GLY A 620 -1.31 -0.75 -6.25
CA GLY A 620 -2.51 -1.31 -6.86
C GLY A 620 -3.12 -2.47 -6.06
N THR A 621 -4.41 -2.74 -6.26
CA THR A 621 -5.02 -4.01 -5.77
C THR A 621 -4.33 -5.23 -6.39
N SER A 622 -3.77 -5.09 -7.60
CA SER A 622 -2.84 -6.04 -8.22
C SER A 622 -1.65 -6.46 -7.36
N MET A 623 -1.18 -5.62 -6.43
CA MET A 623 -0.08 -5.93 -5.51
C MET A 623 -0.62 -6.51 -4.19
N ALA A 624 -1.85 -6.19 -3.80
CA ALA A 624 -2.53 -6.76 -2.64
C ALA A 624 -2.93 -8.23 -2.87
N THR A 625 -3.49 -8.56 -4.04
CA THR A 625 -3.87 -9.92 -4.46
C THR A 625 -2.77 -10.98 -4.24
N PRO A 626 -1.53 -10.83 -4.73
CA PRO A 626 -0.48 -11.82 -4.54
C PRO A 626 0.00 -11.94 -3.09
N HIS A 627 -0.14 -10.91 -2.24
CA HIS A 627 0.10 -11.09 -0.80
C HIS A 627 -0.89 -12.12 -0.23
N VAL A 628 -2.19 -11.95 -0.51
CA VAL A 628 -3.25 -12.84 -0.02
C VAL A 628 -3.13 -14.23 -0.65
N ALA A 629 -2.81 -14.35 -1.94
CA ALA A 629 -2.55 -15.64 -2.60
C ALA A 629 -1.33 -16.37 -1.99
N GLY A 630 -0.29 -15.62 -1.62
CA GLY A 630 0.85 -16.14 -0.87
C GLY A 630 0.44 -16.71 0.50
N VAL A 631 -0.35 -15.96 1.28
CA VAL A 631 -0.85 -16.46 2.59
C VAL A 631 -1.77 -17.66 2.41
N ALA A 632 -2.69 -17.64 1.44
CA ALA A 632 -3.54 -18.78 1.11
C ALA A 632 -2.69 -20.03 0.76
N GLY A 633 -1.55 -19.85 0.09
CA GLY A 633 -0.57 -20.91 -0.14
C GLY A 633 0.10 -21.43 1.14
N LEU A 634 0.40 -20.57 2.12
CA LEU A 634 0.87 -21.00 3.45
C LEU A 634 -0.22 -21.81 4.16
N LEU A 635 -1.48 -21.36 4.11
CA LEU A 635 -2.61 -22.05 4.74
C LEU A 635 -2.89 -23.40 4.09
N LYS A 636 -2.84 -23.51 2.75
CA LYS A 636 -3.01 -24.78 2.03
C LYS A 636 -1.87 -25.78 2.31
N ALA A 637 -0.67 -25.30 2.61
CA ALA A 637 0.43 -26.16 3.06
C ALA A 637 0.26 -26.65 4.51
N ALA A 638 -0.31 -25.82 5.40
CA ALA A 638 -0.59 -26.18 6.79
C ALA A 638 -1.85 -27.05 6.93
N HIS A 639 -2.87 -26.82 6.09
CA HIS A 639 -4.15 -27.51 6.06
C HIS A 639 -4.49 -28.01 4.64
N PRO A 640 -3.87 -29.11 4.18
CA PRO A 640 -4.05 -29.62 2.82
C PRO A 640 -5.50 -29.95 2.45
N ASP A 641 -6.31 -30.37 3.43
CA ASP A 641 -7.69 -30.82 3.21
C ASP A 641 -8.73 -29.69 3.24
N TRP A 642 -8.34 -28.45 3.57
CA TRP A 642 -9.29 -27.33 3.58
C TRP A 642 -9.78 -26.97 2.17
N SER A 643 -11.09 -26.72 2.08
CA SER A 643 -11.75 -26.20 0.89
C SER A 643 -11.32 -24.75 0.60
N PRO A 644 -11.57 -24.23 -0.63
CA PRO A 644 -11.44 -22.81 -0.93
C PRO A 644 -12.25 -21.92 0.01
N ALA A 645 -13.46 -22.33 0.38
CA ALA A 645 -14.32 -21.57 1.28
C ALA A 645 -13.79 -21.54 2.72
N ALA A 646 -13.24 -22.65 3.23
CA ALA A 646 -12.60 -22.71 4.54
C ALA A 646 -11.34 -21.85 4.61
N ILE A 647 -10.49 -21.84 3.56
CA ILE A 647 -9.31 -20.97 3.49
C ILE A 647 -9.72 -19.50 3.41
N ARG A 648 -10.70 -19.15 2.56
CA ARG A 648 -11.28 -17.79 2.53
C ARG A 648 -11.80 -17.40 3.91
N SER A 649 -12.58 -18.27 4.55
CA SER A 649 -13.11 -18.02 5.88
C SER A 649 -11.99 -17.74 6.88
N ALA A 650 -10.96 -18.60 6.97
CA ALA A 650 -9.87 -18.41 7.93
C ALA A 650 -9.14 -17.07 7.73
N LEU A 651 -8.98 -16.63 6.48
CA LEU A 651 -8.38 -15.34 6.15
C LEU A 651 -9.28 -14.16 6.55
N VAL A 652 -10.57 -14.22 6.21
CA VAL A 652 -11.55 -13.15 6.46
C VAL A 652 -11.86 -13.03 7.94
N THR A 653 -12.20 -14.12 8.62
CA THR A 653 -12.64 -14.08 10.03
C THR A 653 -11.54 -13.64 10.98
N THR A 654 -10.28 -13.87 10.65
CA THR A 654 -9.13 -13.51 11.49
C THR A 654 -8.46 -12.18 11.12
N ALA A 655 -8.99 -11.48 10.12
CA ALA A 655 -8.53 -10.16 9.72
C ALA A 655 -8.67 -9.11 10.85
N SER A 656 -7.78 -8.12 10.84
CA SER A 656 -7.76 -7.02 11.81
C SER A 656 -8.48 -5.79 11.24
N PRO A 657 -9.60 -5.34 11.82
CA PRO A 657 -10.19 -4.03 11.49
C PRO A 657 -9.41 -2.86 12.11
N LEU A 658 -8.30 -3.14 12.81
CA LEU A 658 -7.48 -2.18 13.52
C LEU A 658 -6.12 -1.94 12.85
N ASP A 659 -5.64 -0.70 12.96
CA ASP A 659 -4.33 -0.23 12.54
C ASP A 659 -3.24 -0.40 13.63
N ASN A 660 -2.01 -0.01 13.33
CA ASN A 660 -0.86 -0.04 14.24
C ASN A 660 -0.88 1.04 15.35
N THR A 661 -1.97 1.78 15.48
CA THR A 661 -2.33 2.62 16.63
C THR A 661 -3.36 1.95 17.54
N LEU A 662 -3.87 0.77 17.15
CA LEU A 662 -5.02 0.07 17.74
C LEU A 662 -6.36 0.81 17.57
N SER A 663 -6.41 1.74 16.61
CA SER A 663 -7.64 2.41 16.18
C SER A 663 -8.23 1.69 14.96
N HIS A 664 -9.48 1.98 14.61
CA HIS A 664 -10.04 1.48 13.35
C HIS A 664 -9.21 1.95 12.15
N ILE A 665 -8.99 1.04 11.20
CA ILE A 665 -8.37 1.34 9.90
C ILE A 665 -9.15 2.49 9.25
N LYS A 666 -8.42 3.42 8.62
CA LYS A 666 -8.99 4.64 8.04
C LYS A 666 -9.01 4.58 6.52
N ASP A 667 -9.94 5.29 5.91
CA ASP A 667 -9.97 5.52 4.47
C ASP A 667 -9.25 6.82 4.12
N ALA A 668 -8.19 6.72 3.30
CA ALA A 668 -7.40 7.87 2.86
C ALA A 668 -8.20 8.88 2.01
N SER A 669 -9.30 8.45 1.39
CA SER A 669 -10.13 9.30 0.52
C SER A 669 -11.24 10.07 1.26
N ASN A 670 -11.68 9.56 2.42
CA ASN A 670 -12.81 10.10 3.17
C ASN A 670 -12.35 10.82 4.44
N ASN A 671 -11.51 11.86 4.29
CA ASN A 671 -10.97 12.68 5.39
C ASN A 671 -10.33 11.87 6.55
N ASN A 672 -9.83 10.65 6.28
CA ASN A 672 -9.33 9.72 7.28
C ASN A 672 -10.37 9.30 8.35
N PHE A 673 -11.65 9.25 7.99
CA PHE A 673 -12.67 8.55 8.77
C PHE A 673 -12.42 7.03 8.80
N PRO A 674 -12.95 6.29 9.79
CA PRO A 674 -12.89 4.83 9.81
C PRO A 674 -13.48 4.22 8.53
N ALA A 675 -12.73 3.27 7.95
CA ALA A 675 -13.14 2.53 6.77
C ALA A 675 -14.34 1.60 7.09
N SER A 676 -15.28 1.52 6.14
CA SER A 676 -16.40 0.59 6.17
C SER A 676 -15.98 -0.81 5.64
N PRO A 677 -16.76 -1.86 5.93
CA PRO A 677 -16.59 -3.16 5.27
C PRO A 677 -16.65 -3.09 3.73
N LEU A 678 -17.42 -2.18 3.12
CA LEU A 678 -17.38 -1.92 1.66
C LEU A 678 -16.03 -1.39 1.16
N ASP A 679 -15.16 -0.91 2.06
CA ASP A 679 -13.83 -0.38 1.73
C ASP A 679 -12.71 -1.41 1.96
N MET A 680 -12.80 -2.20 3.04
CA MET A 680 -11.73 -3.08 3.50
C MET A 680 -12.12 -4.55 3.71
N GLY A 681 -13.38 -4.92 3.48
CA GLY A 681 -13.94 -6.21 3.88
C GLY A 681 -13.84 -6.40 5.38
N ALA A 682 -13.36 -7.57 5.82
CA ALA A 682 -13.13 -7.85 7.24
C ALA A 682 -11.92 -7.10 7.85
N GLY A 683 -11.18 -6.32 7.05
CA GLY A 683 -10.00 -5.57 7.48
C GLY A 683 -8.69 -6.21 7.01
N HIS A 684 -7.58 -5.88 7.67
CA HIS A 684 -6.25 -6.26 7.23
C HIS A 684 -5.90 -7.73 7.51
N ILE A 685 -5.40 -8.42 6.50
CA ILE A 685 -4.98 -9.82 6.58
C ILE A 685 -4.00 -10.11 7.73
N ASN A 686 -4.26 -11.18 8.49
CA ASN A 686 -3.38 -11.66 9.56
C ASN A 686 -2.95 -13.12 9.32
N PRO A 687 -1.78 -13.37 8.69
CA PRO A 687 -1.33 -14.72 8.35
C PRO A 687 -1.23 -15.67 9.54
N ASN A 688 -0.80 -15.16 10.69
CA ASN A 688 -0.52 -15.99 11.87
C ASN A 688 -1.80 -16.40 12.59
N LYS A 689 -2.81 -15.53 12.65
CA LYS A 689 -4.13 -15.92 13.16
C LYS A 689 -4.88 -16.83 12.18
N ALA A 690 -4.76 -16.60 10.88
CA ALA A 690 -5.43 -17.42 9.87
C ALA A 690 -4.97 -18.89 9.81
N LEU A 691 -3.80 -19.21 10.40
CA LEU A 691 -3.39 -20.61 10.62
C LEU A 691 -4.36 -21.38 11.50
N ASP A 692 -4.95 -20.72 12.49
CA ASP A 692 -5.77 -21.33 13.52
C ASP A 692 -6.94 -20.38 13.81
N PRO A 693 -8.00 -20.42 12.97
CA PRO A 693 -9.13 -19.50 13.06
C PRO A 693 -10.14 -19.89 14.15
N GLY A 694 -9.97 -21.04 14.82
CA GLY A 694 -10.99 -21.65 15.66
C GLY A 694 -12.13 -22.27 14.85
N LEU A 695 -12.94 -21.43 14.19
CA LEU A 695 -14.07 -21.86 13.36
C LEU A 695 -13.95 -21.37 11.90
N VAL A 696 -14.53 -22.12 10.97
CA VAL A 696 -14.64 -21.75 9.55
C VAL A 696 -16.06 -21.85 9.01
N TYR A 697 -16.44 -20.89 8.17
CA TYR A 697 -17.65 -20.87 7.35
C TYR A 697 -17.34 -21.57 6.03
N ASP A 698 -17.58 -22.88 5.99
CA ASP A 698 -17.36 -23.71 4.81
C ASP A 698 -18.58 -23.68 3.87
N ALA A 699 -18.35 -23.78 2.57
CA ALA A 699 -19.38 -23.71 1.54
C ALA A 699 -19.02 -24.59 0.33
N THR A 700 -20.03 -25.24 -0.22
CA THR A 700 -19.92 -26.18 -1.34
C THR A 700 -20.43 -25.58 -2.65
N ALA A 701 -20.19 -26.25 -3.77
CA ALA A 701 -20.75 -25.87 -5.06
C ALA A 701 -22.30 -25.79 -5.04
N GLU A 702 -22.96 -26.63 -4.25
CA GLU A 702 -24.42 -26.65 -4.12
C GLU A 702 -24.96 -25.38 -3.43
N ASP A 703 -24.23 -24.84 -2.45
CA ASP A 703 -24.61 -23.60 -1.76
C ASP A 703 -24.54 -22.39 -2.71
N TYR A 704 -23.55 -22.36 -3.62
CA TYR A 704 -23.49 -21.34 -4.67
C TYR A 704 -24.58 -21.52 -5.74
N ILE A 705 -25.00 -22.75 -6.05
CA ILE A 705 -26.12 -23.02 -6.96
C ILE A 705 -27.44 -22.53 -6.34
N LYS A 706 -27.66 -22.77 -5.04
CA LYS A 706 -28.83 -22.25 -4.30
C LYS A 706 -28.90 -20.72 -4.30
N LEU A 707 -27.74 -20.05 -4.20
CA LEU A 707 -27.62 -18.60 -4.37
C LEU A 707 -27.99 -18.14 -5.78
N LEU A 708 -27.41 -18.73 -6.83
CA LEU A 708 -27.74 -18.37 -8.22
C LEU A 708 -29.23 -18.59 -8.54
N CYS A 709 -29.80 -19.71 -8.09
CA CYS A 709 -31.23 -19.99 -8.20
C CYS A 709 -32.08 -18.91 -7.50
N ALA A 710 -31.73 -18.50 -6.28
CA ALA A 710 -32.45 -17.46 -5.55
C ALA A 710 -32.22 -16.04 -6.08
N MET A 711 -31.17 -15.82 -6.86
CA MET A 711 -30.96 -14.61 -7.67
C MET A 711 -31.75 -14.64 -9.00
N ASN A 712 -32.71 -15.55 -9.16
CA ASN A 712 -33.56 -15.74 -10.35
C ASN A 712 -32.82 -16.13 -11.64
N TYR A 713 -31.64 -16.76 -11.54
CA TYR A 713 -30.96 -17.31 -12.71
C TYR A 713 -31.73 -18.52 -13.24
N LYS A 714 -32.03 -18.55 -14.53
CA LYS A 714 -32.73 -19.68 -15.17
C LYS A 714 -31.81 -20.92 -15.20
N PRO A 715 -32.34 -22.14 -15.23
CA PRO A 715 -31.54 -23.37 -15.28
C PRO A 715 -30.48 -23.40 -16.40
N GLU A 716 -30.77 -22.82 -17.57
CA GLU A 716 -29.80 -22.73 -18.67
C GLU A 716 -28.70 -21.68 -18.43
N GLN A 717 -28.95 -20.61 -17.66
CA GLN A 717 -27.92 -19.66 -17.21
C GLN A 717 -27.01 -20.34 -16.16
N ILE A 718 -27.58 -21.07 -15.19
CA ILE A 718 -26.82 -21.80 -14.16
C ILE A 718 -25.94 -22.88 -14.79
N ARG A 719 -26.42 -23.54 -15.85
CA ARG A 719 -25.69 -24.55 -16.61
C ARG A 719 -24.39 -24.01 -17.25
N ILE A 720 -24.25 -22.70 -17.46
CA ILE A 720 -23.01 -22.08 -17.95
C ILE A 720 -21.87 -22.29 -16.93
N PHE A 721 -22.16 -22.19 -15.63
CA PHE A 721 -21.17 -22.43 -14.56
C PHE A 721 -20.92 -23.92 -14.33
N THR A 722 -21.99 -24.69 -14.11
CA THR A 722 -21.95 -26.07 -13.60
C THR A 722 -21.76 -27.13 -14.69
N LYS A 723 -21.79 -26.73 -15.97
CA LYS A 723 -21.79 -27.57 -17.19
C LYS A 723 -22.86 -28.67 -17.22
N SER A 724 -23.82 -28.63 -16.30
CA SER A 724 -24.79 -29.69 -16.02
C SER A 724 -26.16 -29.07 -15.75
N PHE A 725 -27.25 -29.78 -16.05
CA PHE A 725 -28.59 -29.25 -15.79
C PHE A 725 -28.88 -29.27 -14.29
N GLN A 726 -29.17 -28.10 -13.72
CA GLN A 726 -29.51 -27.94 -12.30
C GLN A 726 -31.00 -27.65 -12.13
N LYS A 727 -31.61 -28.32 -11.16
CA LYS A 727 -33.00 -28.04 -10.75
C LYS A 727 -32.96 -27.10 -9.55
N CYS A 728 -33.48 -25.89 -9.72
CA CYS A 728 -33.67 -24.93 -8.63
C CYS A 728 -34.85 -25.33 -7.74
N ASN A 729 -34.70 -26.44 -7.02
CA ASN A 729 -35.68 -26.92 -6.05
C ASN A 729 -35.58 -26.12 -4.72
N ASP A 730 -34.36 -25.79 -4.33
CA ASP A 730 -34.04 -25.03 -3.12
C ASP A 730 -33.53 -23.63 -3.51
N LEU A 731 -34.08 -22.60 -2.88
CA LEU A 731 -33.72 -21.20 -3.10
C LEU A 731 -33.17 -20.62 -1.79
N SER A 732 -31.93 -20.13 -1.77
CA SER A 732 -31.41 -19.35 -0.66
C SER A 732 -30.45 -18.25 -1.13
N LEU A 733 -30.78 -16.98 -0.85
CA LEU A 733 -29.82 -15.87 -0.94
C LEU A 733 -28.81 -15.89 0.22
N ASP A 734 -29.07 -16.69 1.24
CA ASP A 734 -28.35 -16.72 2.50
C ASP A 734 -27.20 -17.72 2.45
N LEU A 735 -26.21 -17.41 1.61
CA LEU A 735 -24.98 -18.18 1.48
C LEU A 735 -24.23 -18.24 2.82
N ASN A 736 -23.65 -19.39 3.16
CA ASN A 736 -22.82 -19.56 4.36
C ASN A 736 -21.47 -18.82 4.22
N TYR A 737 -21.52 -17.50 4.32
CA TYR A 737 -20.41 -16.58 4.07
C TYR A 737 -19.88 -16.00 5.39
N PRO A 738 -18.55 -15.75 5.53
CA PRO A 738 -17.96 -15.20 6.76
C PRO A 738 -18.31 -13.72 7.06
N SER A 739 -19.25 -13.13 6.32
CA SER A 739 -19.70 -11.73 6.45
C SER A 739 -21.17 -11.60 5.98
N PHE A 740 -21.75 -10.41 6.20
CA PHE A 740 -23.19 -10.17 6.04
C PHE A 740 -23.44 -8.82 5.35
N ILE A 741 -24.47 -8.76 4.52
CA ILE A 741 -25.00 -7.52 3.93
C ILE A 741 -26.52 -7.64 3.77
N THR A 742 -27.24 -6.55 4.00
CA THR A 742 -28.64 -6.42 3.57
C THR A 742 -29.02 -4.95 3.41
N PHE A 743 -30.07 -4.74 2.63
CA PHE A 743 -30.59 -3.43 2.25
C PHE A 743 -31.91 -3.18 2.98
N PHE A 744 -32.08 -1.93 3.42
CA PHE A 744 -33.31 -1.42 4.03
C PHE A 744 -33.96 -0.45 3.04
N ASN A 745 -35.18 -0.79 2.59
CA ASN A 745 -35.96 -0.04 1.60
C ASN A 745 -37.15 0.65 2.29
N ASP A 746 -37.53 1.87 1.87
CA ASP A 746 -38.64 2.08 0.92
C ASP A 746 -38.78 3.57 0.53
N TYR A 747 -39.29 3.85 -0.67
CA TYR A 747 -39.76 5.18 -1.10
C TYR A 747 -41.26 5.39 -0.84
N ASP A 748 -42.04 4.32 -0.62
CA ASP A 748 -43.49 4.38 -0.43
C ASP A 748 -43.96 3.78 0.92
N SER A 749 -45.07 4.31 1.43
CA SER A 749 -45.74 3.93 2.70
C SER A 749 -45.10 4.32 4.05
N SER A 750 -45.92 4.25 5.12
CA SER A 750 -45.75 4.97 6.39
C SER A 750 -44.62 4.48 7.31
N SER A 751 -43.94 5.44 7.94
CA SER A 751 -42.68 5.31 8.71
C SER A 751 -42.75 4.59 10.09
N ALA A 752 -43.71 3.69 10.31
CA ALA A 752 -43.94 3.06 11.62
C ALA A 752 -43.64 1.55 11.68
N GLU A 753 -43.55 0.86 10.54
CA GLU A 753 -43.23 -0.57 10.50
C GLU A 753 -41.74 -0.84 10.64
N LYS A 754 -41.42 -1.91 11.37
CA LYS A 754 -40.05 -2.40 11.51
C LYS A 754 -39.75 -3.46 10.46
N VAL A 755 -38.54 -3.43 9.93
CA VAL A 755 -37.97 -4.48 9.09
C VAL A 755 -37.19 -5.42 9.97
N VAL A 756 -37.39 -6.73 9.78
CA VAL A 756 -36.58 -7.79 10.38
C VAL A 756 -35.84 -8.49 9.25
N LYS A 757 -34.53 -8.70 9.42
CA LYS A 757 -33.67 -9.46 8.50
C LYS A 757 -33.02 -10.58 9.30
N GLU A 758 -33.02 -11.79 8.75
CA GLU A 758 -32.46 -12.96 9.40
C GLU A 758 -31.43 -13.62 8.50
N PHE A 759 -30.34 -14.10 9.10
CA PHE A 759 -29.26 -14.82 8.43
C PHE A 759 -28.88 -16.06 9.23
N TRP A 760 -28.87 -17.20 8.58
CA TRP A 760 -28.40 -18.47 9.11
C TRP A 760 -26.95 -18.70 8.70
N ARG A 761 -26.14 -19.18 9.64
CA ARG A 761 -24.77 -19.60 9.37
C ARG A 761 -24.49 -20.94 10.02
N THR A 762 -23.61 -21.69 9.39
CA THR A 762 -23.08 -22.95 9.91
C THR A 762 -21.57 -22.86 10.00
N VAL A 763 -21.06 -22.90 11.22
CA VAL A 763 -19.63 -22.85 11.52
C VAL A 763 -19.12 -24.26 11.80
N THR A 764 -17.94 -24.56 11.27
CA THR A 764 -17.26 -25.85 11.44
C THR A 764 -16.05 -25.66 12.36
N ASN A 765 -15.91 -26.49 13.38
CA ASN A 765 -14.73 -26.47 14.26
C ASN A 765 -13.47 -26.89 13.48
N ALA A 766 -12.44 -26.04 13.50
CA ALA A 766 -11.14 -26.32 12.90
C ALA A 766 -10.11 -26.84 13.92
N GLU A 767 -10.40 -26.75 15.23
CA GLU A 767 -9.51 -27.19 16.31
C GLU A 767 -9.60 -28.71 16.56
N GLU A 768 -8.49 -29.32 16.98
CA GLU A 768 -8.45 -30.74 17.38
C GLU A 768 -9.25 -31.03 18.67
N VAL A 769 -9.43 -30.02 19.52
CA VAL A 769 -10.08 -30.12 20.83
C VAL A 769 -11.55 -29.70 20.72
N GLY A 770 -12.40 -30.23 21.61
CA GLY A 770 -13.76 -29.73 21.79
C GLY A 770 -13.76 -28.41 22.55
N THR A 771 -14.19 -27.34 21.87
CA THR A 771 -14.18 -25.95 22.38
C THR A 771 -15.59 -25.38 22.43
N ALA A 772 -15.84 -24.43 23.32
CA ALA A 772 -17.10 -23.69 23.39
C ALA A 772 -16.87 -22.20 23.11
N TYR A 773 -17.79 -21.61 22.34
CA TYR A 773 -17.70 -20.24 21.86
C TYR A 773 -18.95 -19.46 22.24
N THR A 774 -18.77 -18.30 22.85
CA THR A 774 -19.84 -17.35 23.18
C THR A 774 -19.82 -16.15 22.22
N ALA A 775 -20.98 -15.76 21.70
CA ALA A 775 -21.10 -14.65 20.77
C ALA A 775 -21.00 -13.30 21.48
N LYS A 776 -20.24 -12.38 20.87
CA LYS A 776 -20.14 -10.97 21.21
C LYS A 776 -20.57 -10.14 20.01
N LEU A 777 -21.54 -9.26 20.20
CA LEU A 777 -22.06 -8.36 19.18
C LEU A 777 -21.60 -6.92 19.47
N THR A 778 -21.36 -6.12 18.43
CA THR A 778 -21.30 -4.66 18.53
C THR A 778 -22.65 -4.06 18.16
N GLY A 779 -23.07 -2.98 18.81
CA GLY A 779 -24.29 -2.26 18.43
C GLY A 779 -24.13 -1.58 17.07
N ILE A 780 -25.21 -1.58 16.28
CA ILE A 780 -25.29 -0.89 14.98
C ILE A 780 -26.26 0.29 15.11
N ASP A 781 -25.86 1.46 14.61
CA ASP A 781 -26.65 2.68 14.72
C ASP A 781 -28.04 2.51 14.08
N GLY A 782 -29.10 2.72 14.87
CA GLY A 782 -30.50 2.62 14.44
C GLY A 782 -31.07 1.20 14.43
N LEU A 783 -30.28 0.17 14.73
CA LEU A 783 -30.68 -1.24 14.67
C LEU A 783 -30.52 -1.96 15.99
N LYS A 784 -31.26 -3.05 16.16
CA LYS A 784 -31.02 -4.05 17.19
C LYS A 784 -30.50 -5.32 16.53
N VAL A 785 -29.50 -5.91 17.15
CA VAL A 785 -28.78 -7.09 16.65
C VAL A 785 -28.86 -8.17 17.72
N TYR A 786 -29.26 -9.39 17.32
CA TYR A 786 -29.37 -10.53 18.22
C TYR A 786 -28.85 -11.79 17.53
N VAL A 787 -28.39 -12.76 18.32
CA VAL A 787 -27.90 -14.05 17.83
C VAL A 787 -28.42 -15.21 18.68
N GLU A 788 -28.84 -16.29 18.01
CA GLU A 788 -29.43 -17.48 18.62
C GLU A 788 -28.85 -18.77 17.99
N PRO A 789 -28.32 -19.71 18.79
CA PRO A 789 -28.02 -19.59 20.22
C PRO A 789 -26.85 -18.61 20.45
N GLN A 790 -26.76 -18.05 21.66
CA GLN A 790 -25.64 -17.16 22.04
C GLN A 790 -24.33 -17.91 22.32
N ARG A 791 -24.38 -19.25 22.43
CA ARG A 791 -23.23 -20.10 22.74
C ARG A 791 -23.27 -21.36 21.88
N LEU A 792 -22.16 -21.67 21.23
CA LEU A 792 -21.95 -22.89 20.44
C LEU A 792 -20.97 -23.79 21.17
N VAL A 793 -21.21 -25.10 21.14
CA VAL A 793 -20.35 -26.09 21.82
C VAL A 793 -19.99 -27.17 20.82
N PHE A 794 -18.70 -27.40 20.63
CA PHE A 794 -18.14 -28.44 19.77
C PHE A 794 -17.42 -29.47 20.64
N LYS A 795 -17.56 -30.74 20.31
CA LYS A 795 -16.94 -31.86 21.04
C LYS A 795 -15.65 -32.35 20.36
N GLN A 796 -15.52 -32.11 19.06
CA GLN A 796 -14.41 -32.59 18.23
C GLN A 796 -14.18 -31.69 17.01
N LYS A 797 -13.06 -31.90 16.34
CA LYS A 797 -12.76 -31.31 15.03
C LYS A 797 -13.82 -31.66 13.99
N TYR A 798 -14.09 -30.71 13.08
CA TYR A 798 -15.07 -30.81 12.00
C TYR A 798 -16.53 -31.01 12.42
N GLU A 799 -16.85 -30.94 13.72
CA GLU A 799 -18.24 -30.77 14.16
C GLU A 799 -18.78 -29.44 13.64
N LYS A 800 -20.04 -29.46 13.18
CA LYS A 800 -20.75 -28.29 12.66
C LYS A 800 -21.84 -27.87 13.64
N GLN A 801 -21.92 -26.58 13.89
CA GLN A 801 -22.98 -25.96 14.68
C GLN A 801 -23.55 -24.78 13.90
N SER A 802 -24.85 -24.52 14.04
CA SER A 802 -25.54 -23.47 13.29
C SER A 802 -26.12 -22.43 14.23
N TYR A 803 -26.20 -21.19 13.75
CA TYR A 803 -26.80 -20.07 14.46
C TYR A 803 -27.58 -19.17 13.49
N LYS A 804 -28.51 -18.40 14.06
CA LYS A 804 -29.24 -17.33 13.39
C LYS A 804 -28.82 -15.97 13.94
N LEU A 805 -28.48 -15.05 13.06
CA LEU A 805 -28.34 -13.62 13.31
C LEU A 805 -29.63 -12.92 12.89
N THR A 806 -30.16 -12.03 13.74
CA THR A 806 -31.39 -11.26 13.46
C THR A 806 -31.12 -9.77 13.65
N LEU A 807 -31.46 -8.97 12.63
CA LEU A 807 -31.41 -7.51 12.64
C LEU A 807 -32.85 -6.95 12.65
N GLU A 808 -33.17 -6.08 13.60
CA GLU A 808 -34.49 -5.42 13.74
C GLU A 808 -34.30 -3.90 13.68
N GLY A 809 -34.99 -3.22 12.75
CA GLY A 809 -34.80 -1.78 12.51
C GLY A 809 -35.98 -1.07 11.84
N PRO A 810 -35.88 0.25 11.63
CA PRO A 810 -36.83 1.00 10.79
C PRO A 810 -36.69 0.60 9.30
N LYS A 811 -37.73 0.84 8.49
CA LYS A 811 -37.66 0.71 7.01
C LYS A 811 -36.56 1.57 6.37
N LEU A 812 -36.30 2.75 6.93
CA LEU A 812 -35.31 3.72 6.44
C LEU A 812 -34.30 4.06 7.53
N LEU A 813 -33.01 4.06 7.17
CA LEU A 813 -31.89 4.41 8.06
C LEU A 813 -31.54 5.90 7.93
N GLU A 814 -30.92 6.49 8.96
CA GLU A 814 -30.48 7.91 8.91
C GLU A 814 -29.15 8.12 8.15
N LYS A 815 -28.41 7.04 7.91
CA LYS A 815 -27.08 7.03 7.30
C LYS A 815 -27.10 6.12 6.09
N GLU A 816 -26.38 6.54 5.04
CA GLU A 816 -26.24 5.77 3.81
C GLU A 816 -25.61 4.39 4.04
N VAL A 817 -24.66 4.30 4.98
CA VAL A 817 -24.03 3.06 5.43
C VAL A 817 -24.00 3.02 6.96
N VAL A 818 -24.39 1.90 7.55
CA VAL A 818 -24.13 1.54 8.96
C VAL A 818 -23.53 0.14 9.04
N TYR A 819 -22.60 -0.07 9.97
CA TYR A 819 -21.90 -1.34 10.12
C TYR A 819 -21.71 -1.75 11.58
N GLY A 820 -21.47 -3.05 11.77
CA GLY A 820 -21.15 -3.67 13.05
C GLY A 820 -20.46 -5.00 12.86
N SER A 821 -20.42 -5.80 13.92
CA SER A 821 -19.75 -7.10 13.90
C SER A 821 -20.32 -8.06 14.93
N ILE A 822 -20.36 -9.33 14.54
CA ILE A 822 -20.36 -10.48 15.44
C ILE A 822 -18.92 -10.94 15.69
N SER A 823 -18.66 -11.60 16.82
CA SER A 823 -17.42 -12.30 17.16
C SER A 823 -17.71 -13.49 18.07
N TRP A 824 -17.24 -14.68 17.69
CA TRP A 824 -17.32 -15.89 18.51
C TRP A 824 -16.06 -16.03 19.37
N VAL A 825 -16.18 -15.82 20.69
CA VAL A 825 -15.03 -15.84 21.61
C VAL A 825 -15.01 -17.17 22.37
N ASP A 826 -13.84 -17.82 22.41
CA ASP A 826 -13.58 -19.01 23.22
C ASP A 826 -13.79 -18.73 24.72
N ASP A 827 -14.61 -19.56 25.37
CA ASP A 827 -14.97 -19.44 26.79
C ASP A 827 -13.77 -19.56 27.74
N ASP A 828 -12.75 -20.34 27.39
CA ASP A 828 -11.57 -20.56 28.25
C ASP A 828 -10.63 -19.34 28.29
N GLY A 829 -10.91 -18.30 27.49
CA GLY A 829 -10.22 -17.00 27.52
C GLY A 829 -8.74 -17.04 27.14
N SER A 830 -8.22 -18.20 26.74
CA SER A 830 -6.81 -18.42 26.39
C SER A 830 -6.43 -17.72 25.09
N GLN A 831 -7.38 -17.58 24.16
CA GLN A 831 -7.24 -16.84 22.91
C GLN A 831 -8.52 -16.06 22.56
N SER A 832 -8.41 -14.74 22.42
CA SER A 832 -9.50 -13.93 21.86
C SER A 832 -9.57 -14.13 20.34
N ARG A 833 -10.22 -15.22 19.94
CA ARG A 833 -10.48 -15.61 18.54
C ARG A 833 -11.66 -14.80 17.95
N SER A 834 -11.56 -13.47 17.90
CA SER A 834 -12.58 -12.65 17.24
C SER A 834 -12.73 -13.04 15.77
N ILE A 835 -13.76 -13.83 15.48
CA ILE A 835 -14.33 -14.03 14.15
C ILE A 835 -14.99 -12.72 13.75
N ASN A 836 -14.28 -11.84 13.06
CA ASN A 836 -14.82 -10.53 12.65
C ASN A 836 -15.79 -10.68 11.46
N GLY A 837 -16.98 -11.20 11.74
CA GLY A 837 -18.11 -11.14 10.81
C GLY A 837 -18.63 -9.72 10.75
N LEU A 838 -18.01 -8.88 9.91
CA LEU A 838 -18.45 -7.51 9.70
C LEU A 838 -19.76 -7.50 8.89
N GLU A 839 -20.75 -6.82 9.46
CA GLU A 839 -22.06 -6.53 8.88
C GLU A 839 -21.99 -5.14 8.25
N ASP A 840 -22.39 -5.01 6.99
CA ASP A 840 -22.55 -3.71 6.33
C ASP A 840 -23.97 -3.55 5.80
N LEU A 841 -24.56 -2.37 5.95
CA LEU A 841 -25.98 -2.15 5.68
C LEU A 841 -26.18 -0.82 4.96
N LEU A 842 -26.69 -0.91 3.74
CA LEU A 842 -26.95 0.23 2.87
C LEU A 842 -28.41 0.68 2.98
N ASP A 843 -28.61 1.99 3.10
CA ASP A 843 -29.86 2.67 2.77
C ASP A 843 -30.06 2.62 1.25
N SER A 844 -31.23 2.15 0.78
CA SER A 844 -31.52 2.00 -0.65
C SER A 844 -31.76 3.32 -1.39
N SER A 845 -31.63 4.48 -0.72
CA SER A 845 -31.99 5.82 -1.26
C SER A 845 -31.24 6.28 -2.53
N LYS A 846 -30.32 5.48 -3.10
CA LYS A 846 -29.61 5.77 -4.36
C LYS A 846 -29.59 4.59 -5.35
N GLN A 847 -30.56 3.68 -5.26
CA GLN A 847 -30.73 2.66 -6.29
C GLN A 847 -31.24 3.31 -7.60
N CYS A 848 -30.67 2.94 -8.76
CA CYS A 848 -31.35 3.17 -10.03
C CYS A 848 -32.66 2.35 -10.04
N PRO A 849 -33.78 2.90 -10.55
CA PRO A 849 -35.11 2.45 -10.14
C PRO A 849 -35.49 1.05 -10.64
N ASP A 850 -36.30 0.37 -9.82
CA ASP A 850 -37.00 -0.86 -10.17
C ASP A 850 -37.97 -0.65 -11.35
N GLN A 851 -37.62 -1.14 -12.54
CA GLN A 851 -38.56 -1.39 -13.64
C GLN A 851 -38.11 -2.59 -14.50
N PHE A 852 -38.13 -3.80 -13.92
CA PHE A 852 -38.06 -5.05 -14.70
C PHE A 852 -38.95 -6.17 -14.14
N LEU A 853 -40.19 -5.83 -13.77
CA LEU A 853 -41.26 -6.82 -13.49
C LEU A 853 -42.64 -6.32 -13.97
N SER A 854 -42.96 -6.56 -15.25
CA SER A 854 -44.33 -6.86 -15.71
C SER A 854 -44.30 -7.32 -17.18
N ASP A 855 -44.56 -8.60 -17.42
CA ASP A 855 -45.04 -9.04 -18.72
C ASP A 855 -46.48 -8.58 -18.90
N ASP A 856 -46.81 -7.88 -19.99
CA ASP A 856 -48.12 -8.01 -20.62
C ASP A 856 -48.06 -7.54 -22.08
N ALA A 857 -48.75 -8.27 -22.96
CA ALA A 857 -48.72 -8.04 -24.40
C ALA A 857 -50.08 -7.52 -24.91
N ASN A 858 -50.08 -6.46 -25.74
CA ASN A 858 -50.83 -6.41 -27.01
C ASN A 858 -50.76 -5.05 -27.75
N ASN A 859 -50.87 -5.15 -29.08
CA ASN A 859 -51.23 -4.14 -30.09
C ASN A 859 -51.67 -2.72 -29.64
N SER A 860 -51.04 -1.68 -30.22
CA SER A 860 -51.58 -0.92 -31.37
C SER A 860 -50.83 0.41 -31.59
N ALA A 861 -50.96 1.01 -32.77
CA ALA A 861 -50.25 2.23 -33.14
C ALA A 861 -51.06 3.51 -32.87
N ALA A 862 -50.44 4.50 -32.24
CA ALA A 862 -50.83 5.91 -32.32
C ALA A 862 -49.63 6.81 -31.93
N GLU A 863 -49.44 7.93 -32.65
CA GLU A 863 -48.59 9.04 -32.21
C GLU A 863 -49.25 9.77 -31.03
N VAL A 864 -48.47 10.39 -30.13
CA VAL A 864 -48.70 11.76 -29.59
C VAL A 864 -47.58 12.20 -28.62
N THR A 865 -46.93 13.31 -28.98
CA THR A 865 -46.15 14.30 -28.19
C THR A 865 -45.23 13.88 -27.02
N GLN A 866 -43.93 14.15 -27.17
CA GLN A 866 -42.98 14.30 -26.06
C GLN A 866 -43.14 15.66 -25.36
N GLU A 867 -43.40 15.66 -24.06
CA GLU A 867 -42.90 16.69 -23.13
C GLU A 867 -42.00 16.02 -22.08
N ASN A 868 -40.86 16.65 -21.80
CA ASN A 868 -39.70 15.99 -21.20
C ASN A 868 -39.24 16.75 -19.93
N PRO A 869 -39.39 16.20 -18.71
CA PRO A 869 -38.75 16.75 -17.51
C PRO A 869 -37.36 16.14 -17.35
N ALA A 870 -36.32 16.88 -17.75
CA ALA A 870 -34.94 16.43 -17.63
C ALA A 870 -34.44 16.41 -16.17
N GLY A 871 -33.99 15.25 -15.72
CA GLY A 871 -33.23 15.06 -14.48
C GLY A 871 -32.42 13.78 -14.57
N CYS A 872 -31.11 13.85 -14.29
CA CYS A 872 -30.19 12.70 -14.25
C CYS A 872 -29.96 11.91 -15.57
N TRP A 873 -30.11 12.54 -16.74
CA TRP A 873 -29.55 12.02 -18.01
C TRP A 873 -28.72 13.08 -18.75
N SER A 874 -27.54 13.40 -18.21
CA SER A 874 -26.54 14.20 -18.94
C SER A 874 -25.10 13.97 -18.48
N TYR A 875 -24.62 12.73 -18.48
CA TYR A 875 -23.20 12.41 -18.79
C TYR A 875 -23.05 10.89 -19.02
N ILE A 876 -22.84 10.53 -20.29
CA ILE A 876 -22.17 9.34 -20.86
C ILE A 876 -22.81 9.13 -22.24
N ASN A 877 -22.04 9.45 -23.28
CA ASN A 877 -22.44 9.24 -24.67
C ASN A 877 -21.97 7.82 -25.07
N PRO A 878 -22.86 6.91 -25.54
CA PRO A 878 -22.49 5.52 -25.84
C PRO A 878 -21.35 5.37 -26.87
N ASN A 879 -21.08 6.40 -27.68
CA ASN A 879 -20.00 6.40 -28.68
C ASN A 879 -18.63 6.83 -28.12
N LYS A 880 -18.37 6.67 -26.82
CA LYS A 880 -17.04 6.84 -26.19
C LYS A 880 -16.69 5.72 -25.20
N ALA A 881 -16.66 4.48 -25.69
CA ALA A 881 -15.77 3.48 -25.12
C ALA A 881 -14.32 3.89 -25.45
N LEU A 882 -13.58 4.42 -24.47
CA LEU A 882 -12.16 4.74 -24.62
C LEU A 882 -11.35 3.45 -24.49
N TYR A 883 -10.82 2.97 -25.62
CA TYR A 883 -9.87 1.87 -25.66
C TYR A 883 -8.61 2.18 -24.82
N PRO A 884 -8.07 1.24 -24.05
CA PRO A 884 -6.77 1.41 -23.42
C PRO A 884 -5.64 1.39 -24.48
N GLY A 885 -4.90 2.49 -24.57
CA GLY A 885 -3.51 2.50 -25.06
C GLY A 885 -3.23 2.05 -26.50
N LEU A 886 -3.75 2.75 -27.51
CA LEU A 886 -3.15 2.70 -28.86
C LEU A 886 -1.88 3.55 -28.91
N ILE A 887 -0.71 2.91 -28.88
CA ILE A 887 0.55 3.53 -29.32
C ILE A 887 0.62 3.39 -30.84
N TYR A 888 0.45 4.51 -31.54
CA TYR A 888 0.56 4.58 -32.99
C TYR A 888 1.94 5.10 -33.39
N ASP A 889 2.65 4.33 -34.22
CA ASP A 889 3.98 4.63 -34.72
C ASP A 889 3.84 4.97 -36.21
N GLY A 890 3.61 6.24 -36.51
CA GLY A 890 3.27 6.74 -37.85
C GLY A 890 3.29 8.26 -37.95
N THR A 891 3.29 8.76 -39.18
CA THR A 891 3.53 10.19 -39.47
C THR A 891 2.27 11.04 -39.27
N ALA A 892 2.42 12.38 -39.30
CA ALA A 892 1.28 13.30 -39.23
C ALA A 892 0.24 13.06 -40.36
N GLU A 893 0.67 12.62 -41.54
CA GLU A 893 -0.24 12.27 -42.65
C GLU A 893 -1.04 11.00 -42.36
N ASP A 894 -0.44 10.03 -41.66
CA ASP A 894 -1.12 8.78 -41.29
C ASP A 894 -2.19 9.02 -40.23
N CYS A 895 -1.94 9.95 -39.29
CA CYS A 895 -2.94 10.41 -38.34
C CYS A 895 -4.13 11.12 -39.04
N VAL A 896 -3.89 11.89 -40.10
CA VAL A 896 -4.96 12.55 -40.88
C VAL A 896 -5.77 11.53 -41.69
N LYS A 897 -5.13 10.49 -42.26
CA LYS A 897 -5.82 9.37 -42.92
C LYS A 897 -6.70 8.60 -41.94
N LEU A 898 -6.22 8.34 -40.71
CA LEU A 898 -6.99 7.73 -39.62
C LEU A 898 -8.23 8.55 -39.25
N LEU A 899 -8.08 9.87 -39.05
CA LEU A 899 -9.19 10.76 -38.72
C LEU A 899 -10.22 10.90 -39.84
N SER A 900 -9.77 10.81 -41.10
CA SER A 900 -10.63 10.85 -42.29
C SER A 900 -11.46 9.57 -42.47
N GLY A 901 -11.02 8.44 -41.91
CA GLY A 901 -11.80 7.19 -41.82
C GLY A 901 -12.88 7.19 -40.72
N MET A 902 -12.90 8.19 -39.84
CA MET A 902 -13.74 8.21 -38.62
C MET A 902 -14.87 9.26 -38.67
N ASN A 903 -15.50 9.45 -39.84
CA ASN A 903 -16.75 10.23 -40.00
C ASN A 903 -16.78 11.65 -39.40
N TYR A 904 -15.62 12.28 -39.19
CA TYR A 904 -15.51 13.65 -38.72
C TYR A 904 -15.73 14.64 -39.86
N THR A 905 -16.46 15.72 -39.58
CA THR A 905 -16.63 16.82 -40.55
C THR A 905 -15.32 17.56 -40.76
N ALA A 906 -15.10 18.11 -41.96
CA ALA A 906 -13.89 18.89 -42.28
C ALA A 906 -13.62 20.05 -41.30
N LYS A 907 -14.68 20.59 -40.69
CA LYS A 907 -14.60 21.65 -39.65
C LYS A 907 -14.01 21.15 -38.33
N GLN A 908 -14.27 19.90 -37.95
CA GLN A 908 -13.68 19.26 -36.77
C GLN A 908 -12.20 18.93 -37.00
N ILE A 909 -11.86 18.39 -38.18
CA ILE A 909 -10.46 18.13 -38.58
C ILE A 909 -9.64 19.42 -38.58
N GLN A 910 -10.23 20.54 -39.05
CA GLN A 910 -9.58 21.86 -39.05
C GLN A 910 -9.44 22.50 -37.65
N MET A 911 -10.25 22.09 -36.67
CA MET A 911 -10.07 22.50 -35.26
C MET A 911 -8.97 21.70 -34.57
N ILE A 912 -8.92 20.39 -34.77
CA ILE A 912 -7.93 19.48 -34.18
C ILE A 912 -6.50 19.84 -34.63
N THR A 913 -6.34 20.19 -35.90
CA THR A 913 -5.02 20.55 -36.46
C THR A 913 -4.52 21.93 -36.01
N LYS A 914 -5.42 22.89 -35.73
CA LYS A 914 -5.05 24.29 -35.40
C LYS A 914 -4.63 24.55 -33.96
N SER A 915 -4.79 23.62 -33.02
CA SER A 915 -4.28 23.78 -31.64
C SER A 915 -2.87 23.22 -31.43
N SER A 916 -2.21 22.73 -32.49
CA SER A 916 -0.90 22.09 -32.39
C SER A 916 0.26 23.06 -32.60
N THR A 917 1.02 23.33 -31.55
CA THR A 917 2.44 23.73 -31.66
C THR A 917 3.25 22.90 -30.66
N TYR A 918 4.30 22.24 -31.17
CA TYR A 918 5.24 21.36 -30.46
C TYR A 918 4.70 20.05 -29.86
N TYR A 919 4.82 18.97 -30.64
CA TYR A 919 5.24 17.67 -30.13
C TYR A 919 6.62 17.35 -30.70
N ASN A 920 7.55 16.93 -29.84
CA ASN A 920 8.84 16.40 -30.24
C ASN A 920 8.76 14.86 -30.17
N CYS A 921 8.63 14.20 -31.33
CA CYS A 921 8.52 12.74 -31.38
C CYS A 921 9.89 12.07 -31.23
N SER A 922 10.33 11.88 -30.00
CA SER A 922 11.46 11.00 -29.66
C SER A 922 11.09 10.11 -28.47
N ASN A 923 10.74 8.85 -28.76
CA ASN A 923 10.59 7.71 -27.82
C ASN A 923 10.40 8.05 -26.33
N SER A 924 9.18 8.44 -25.94
CA SER A 924 8.75 8.37 -24.53
C SER A 924 7.78 7.19 -24.35
N SER A 925 8.18 6.23 -23.52
CA SER A 925 7.29 5.14 -23.09
C SER A 925 6.41 5.65 -21.95
N LEU A 926 5.31 6.32 -22.30
CA LEU A 926 4.34 6.86 -21.35
C LEU A 926 3.78 5.77 -20.41
N ASP A 927 3.75 6.11 -19.12
CA ASP A 927 3.18 5.29 -18.04
C ASP A 927 1.71 4.94 -18.30
N LEU A 928 1.35 3.67 -18.05
CA LEU A 928 0.00 3.14 -18.32
C LEU A 928 -0.97 3.24 -17.13
N ASN A 929 -0.62 3.98 -16.06
CA ASN A 929 -1.27 3.83 -14.75
C ASN A 929 -2.14 5.01 -14.25
N TYR A 930 -2.22 6.14 -14.95
CA TYR A 930 -3.18 7.21 -14.61
C TYR A 930 -3.68 7.95 -15.87
N PRO A 931 -5.00 8.14 -16.06
CA PRO A 931 -5.53 9.00 -17.13
C PRO A 931 -5.37 10.49 -16.76
N PRO A 932 -5.01 11.37 -17.70
CA PRO A 932 -4.92 12.81 -17.44
C PRO A 932 -6.32 13.42 -17.30
N PHE A 933 -6.71 13.80 -16.09
CA PHE A 933 -7.95 14.53 -15.84
C PHE A 933 -7.81 16.02 -16.18
N ILE A 934 -8.52 16.45 -17.23
CA ILE A 934 -8.61 17.86 -17.62
C ILE A 934 -9.65 18.57 -16.75
N GLY A 935 -9.20 19.39 -15.80
CA GLY A 935 -10.06 20.26 -15.01
C GLY A 935 -10.60 21.43 -15.85
N PHE A 936 -11.90 21.41 -16.15
CA PHE A 936 -12.58 22.56 -16.77
C PHE A 936 -12.89 23.64 -15.73
N SER A 937 -12.11 24.72 -15.69
CA SER A 937 -12.48 25.90 -14.89
C SER A 937 -13.62 26.66 -15.56
N ASN A 938 -14.82 26.66 -14.95
CA ASN A 938 -15.92 27.51 -15.38
C ASN A 938 -15.66 28.97 -14.96
N ARG A 939 -15.17 29.81 -15.87
CA ARG A 939 -15.25 31.28 -15.72
C ARG A 939 -16.32 31.84 -16.65
N ASN A 940 -17.47 32.18 -16.06
CA ASN A 940 -18.40 33.12 -16.66
C ASN A 940 -17.75 34.51 -16.71
N SER A 941 -17.50 35.03 -17.92
CA SER A 941 -17.25 36.47 -18.13
C SER A 941 -18.09 36.98 -19.29
N THR A 942 -19.13 37.72 -18.95
CA THR A 942 -20.04 38.40 -19.88
C THR A 942 -19.45 39.73 -20.36
N SER A 943 -19.18 39.90 -21.66
CA SER A 943 -19.24 41.24 -22.28
C SER A 943 -19.27 41.24 -23.81
N ARG A 944 -20.15 42.09 -24.33
CA ARG A 944 -20.48 42.38 -25.74
C ARG A 944 -19.31 42.88 -26.61
N GLY A 945 -19.19 42.34 -27.83
CA GLY A 945 -19.39 43.14 -29.06
C GLY A 945 -18.21 43.69 -29.90
N ARG A 946 -18.45 43.68 -31.23
CA ARG A 946 -17.86 44.47 -32.36
C ARG A 946 -16.62 43.94 -33.13
N LYS A 947 -16.91 43.52 -34.38
CA LYS A 947 -16.27 43.82 -35.69
C LYS A 947 -14.86 44.51 -35.71
N LEU A 948 -13.89 43.97 -36.47
CA LEU A 948 -13.43 44.44 -37.82
C LEU A 948 -12.06 43.82 -38.28
N VAL A 949 -12.04 43.29 -39.52
CA VAL A 949 -11.05 43.41 -40.62
C VAL A 949 -9.51 43.48 -40.36
N GLN A 950 -8.79 42.49 -40.94
CA GLN A 950 -7.52 42.49 -41.77
C GLN A 950 -6.60 43.74 -41.90
N PRO A 951 -5.39 43.64 -42.54
CA PRO A 951 -4.40 42.53 -42.67
C PRO A 951 -2.90 43.00 -42.54
N PHE A 952 -1.91 42.09 -42.70
CA PHE A 952 -0.58 42.19 -43.39
C PHE A 952 0.41 41.16 -42.79
N GLN A 953 1.57 40.79 -43.35
CA GLN A 953 2.06 40.30 -44.65
C GLN A 953 3.61 40.16 -44.51
N ARG A 954 4.27 39.26 -45.27
CA ARG A 954 5.74 38.95 -45.29
C ARG A 954 6.22 38.07 -44.11
N THR A 955 7.12 37.10 -44.28
CA THR A 955 8.19 36.96 -45.31
C THR A 955 8.31 35.53 -45.88
N LEU A 956 8.65 35.41 -47.17
CA LEU A 956 8.98 34.18 -47.90
C LEU A 956 10.49 34.03 -48.10
N LYS A 957 10.97 32.76 -48.18
CA LYS A 957 12.15 32.17 -48.89
C LYS A 957 12.93 31.21 -47.99
N ASN A 958 13.25 29.96 -48.36
CA ASN A 958 13.92 29.52 -49.60
C ASN A 958 13.95 27.96 -49.73
N PHE A 959 13.85 27.44 -50.97
CA PHE A 959 14.25 26.10 -51.50
C PHE A 959 13.82 24.78 -50.77
N GLY A 960 13.49 23.68 -51.47
CA GLY A 960 13.37 23.46 -52.92
C GLY A 960 12.97 22.01 -53.29
N ASP A 961 12.32 21.86 -54.46
CA ASP A 961 12.14 20.72 -55.39
C ASP A 961 12.36 19.25 -54.93
N ALA A 962 11.36 18.38 -55.16
CA ALA A 962 11.36 17.42 -56.29
C ALA A 962 10.16 16.44 -56.27
N ASP A 963 9.63 16.17 -57.46
CA ASP A 963 8.46 15.33 -57.80
C ASP A 963 8.52 13.83 -57.40
N VAL A 964 7.38 13.14 -57.26
CA VAL A 964 6.71 12.39 -58.37
C VAL A 964 5.40 11.71 -57.91
N ASP A 965 4.39 11.92 -58.75
CA ASP A 965 3.06 11.32 -58.90
C ASP A 965 2.87 9.80 -58.59
N TYR A 966 1.70 9.44 -58.03
CA TYR A 966 1.01 8.20 -58.38
C TYR A 966 -0.53 8.38 -58.32
N SER A 967 -1.15 8.30 -59.50
CA SER A 967 -2.60 8.35 -59.69
C SER A 967 -3.27 6.97 -59.58
N VAL A 968 -4.45 6.90 -58.96
CA VAL A 968 -5.37 5.75 -59.08
C VAL A 968 -6.80 6.24 -59.28
N LYS A 969 -7.47 5.70 -60.31
CA LYS A 969 -8.83 6.05 -60.72
C LYS A 969 -9.90 5.52 -59.74
N VAL A 970 -10.97 6.28 -59.59
CA VAL A 970 -12.22 5.84 -58.94
C VAL A 970 -13.12 5.17 -59.98
N THR A 971 -13.68 4.00 -59.63
CA THR A 971 -14.77 3.36 -60.38
C THR A 971 -15.86 2.88 -59.40
N PRO A 972 -17.12 3.32 -59.51
CA PRO A 972 -18.20 2.89 -58.63
C PRO A 972 -19.19 1.94 -59.33
N MET A 973 -19.63 0.87 -58.65
CA MET A 973 -20.97 0.24 -58.75
C MET A 973 -21.11 -0.84 -57.66
N ARG A 974 -22.11 -0.70 -56.76
CA ARG A 974 -23.47 -1.31 -56.80
C ARG A 974 -23.52 -2.82 -56.57
N GLY A 975 -24.21 -3.23 -55.51
CA GLY A 975 -24.68 -4.59 -55.30
C GLY A 975 -25.27 -4.79 -53.90
N PHE A 976 -26.55 -5.15 -53.83
CA PHE A 976 -27.27 -5.63 -52.63
C PHE A 976 -26.44 -6.70 -51.86
N LYS A 977 -26.57 -6.84 -50.54
CA LYS A 977 -27.85 -6.98 -49.80
C LYS A 977 -27.68 -6.64 -48.32
#